data_AF-A0A9X0D1B7-F1
#
_entry.id   AF-A0A9X0D1B7-F1
#
_cell.length_a   1.000
_cell.length_b   1.000
_cell.length_c   1.000
_cell.angle_alpha   90.00
_cell.angle_beta   90.00
_cell.angle_gamma   90.00
#
_symmetry.space_group_name_H-M   'P 1'
#
loop_
_entity.id
_entity.type
_entity.pdbx_description
1 polymer ?
#
loop_
_entity_poly.entity_id
_entity_poly.type
_entity_poly.pdbx_seq_one_letter_code
_entity_poly.pdbx_strand_id
1 'polypeptide(L)'
;MASTPSIPDTVKRSTSAKKSRVKRKLEFSASDYKSKKRIRVKSDLIISITPLAVKKRINSTDQQIPDEEPTAAEFVIGQLIWGRLKGYDWWPGRVVSYNEVQKAPPSPCTHWIKWFGDNKLSMLPVACLRPLSKFRESFTLAKMRGVYKRAVIHSLEVAARRCGKVFTKSSNQQPTKTKQGSRTRQAKIEAKDTSEQKDEPLSDKEREEMMVQWAVNGFKPSGPKGFVPTESDMIQTPAAIVTAEVDMTSEGTPLTTDHKTRFGKPVSEPSLAEDIKALFDAVASGEKKIEGICLACGDDKICAKHPLFEGGLCKECKTSFLENVYLYDEDGSQMYCTICGDGKEVFLCDKTGCFRSYCSLCIGMLCGKNAVAEIAASEKWVCYMCSRKSQGLIKPRKDWAAKLQELFMNDKEQDFKAPHLFTAVPPEQRRPIRVLSLFDGIASGFQALKELGVEIKVYCASEIDEQAMQVAKVHHGTKIHHIGDIKEISRDKVEELGPFDFVFGGSPCNDLSIANPVRRGICEGTGRLSLTFFASFNLRGPNQNWIDLSFGFLKMLLCNPVVVDAKEISPAHRARYFWGNLPGMNRPTVPLPGDKLCLQDCLEPNCGRQAKFTKVQTLTTNANSMLQTKKGLFPVQFTASDGQQKDDILWITEMER
;
A
#
# COMPACT_ATOMS: atom_id res chain seq x y z
N MET A 1 55.91 -38.30 -43.84
CA MET A 1 55.64 -39.57 -44.55
C MET A 1 55.02 -40.50 -43.51
N ALA A 2 53.79 -41.04 -43.67
CA ALA A 2 53.29 -41.92 -44.74
C ALA A 2 53.89 -43.35 -44.63
N SER A 3 53.13 -44.46 -44.55
CA SER A 3 51.66 -44.67 -44.57
C SER A 3 51.24 -46.11 -44.14
N THR A 4 50.00 -46.28 -43.63
CA THR A 4 49.12 -47.49 -43.83
C THR A 4 49.58 -48.86 -43.23
N PRO A 5 48.91 -50.02 -43.48
CA PRO A 5 47.58 -50.39 -42.91
C PRO A 5 47.44 -51.88 -42.42
N SER A 6 46.32 -52.26 -41.78
CA SER A 6 45.81 -53.66 -41.81
C SER A 6 44.33 -53.83 -41.36
N ILE A 7 43.58 -54.66 -42.08
CA ILE A 7 42.18 -55.16 -41.90
C ILE A 7 42.26 -56.66 -42.31
N PRO A 8 41.65 -57.70 -41.66
CA PRO A 8 40.22 -58.03 -41.89
C PRO A 8 39.43 -58.94 -40.89
N ASP A 9 38.10 -59.00 -41.11
CA ASP A 9 37.14 -60.15 -41.07
C ASP A 9 37.03 -61.14 -39.86
N THR A 10 35.91 -61.85 -39.56
CA THR A 10 34.42 -61.75 -39.73
C THR A 10 33.76 -62.74 -38.68
N VAL A 11 32.57 -63.41 -38.69
CA VAL A 11 31.43 -63.64 -39.63
C VAL A 11 30.15 -64.21 -38.94
N LYS A 12 28.92 -63.76 -39.32
CA LYS A 12 27.57 -64.43 -39.17
C LYS A 12 27.05 -64.74 -37.72
N ARG A 13 25.75 -65.00 -37.43
CA ARG A 13 24.49 -65.12 -38.23
C ARG A 13 23.21 -64.80 -37.42
N SER A 14 22.13 -64.37 -38.12
CA SER A 14 20.65 -64.56 -37.92
C SER A 14 20.06 -65.05 -36.57
N THR A 15 18.87 -64.62 -36.10
CA THR A 15 17.54 -64.70 -36.80
C THR A 15 16.49 -63.63 -36.40
N SER A 16 15.38 -63.57 -37.17
CA SER A 16 14.17 -62.74 -37.00
C SER A 16 13.10 -63.34 -36.02
N ALA A 17 11.94 -62.75 -35.66
CA ALA A 17 11.10 -61.77 -36.39
C ALA A 17 9.96 -61.06 -35.58
N LYS A 18 9.56 -59.88 -36.13
CA LYS A 18 8.16 -59.34 -36.29
C LYS A 18 7.31 -58.80 -35.11
N LYS A 19 6.45 -57.82 -35.50
CA LYS A 19 5.33 -57.13 -34.80
C LYS A 19 5.73 -56.10 -33.72
N SER A 20 5.08 -54.94 -33.59
CA SER A 20 4.10 -54.26 -34.48
C SER A 20 4.17 -52.72 -34.29
N ARG A 21 3.85 -51.94 -35.34
CA ARG A 21 3.98 -50.47 -35.34
C ARG A 21 2.67 -49.81 -35.77
N VAL A 22 1.86 -49.34 -34.81
CA VAL A 22 0.57 -48.69 -35.09
C VAL A 22 0.77 -47.19 -35.31
N LYS A 23 0.71 -46.76 -36.58
CA LYS A 23 0.37 -45.36 -36.91
C LYS A 23 -1.16 -45.27 -36.99
N ARG A 24 -1.79 -44.34 -36.26
CA ARG A 24 -3.15 -43.89 -36.58
C ARG A 24 -3.05 -42.63 -37.44
N LYS A 25 -3.24 -42.80 -38.75
CA LYS A 25 -3.55 -41.72 -39.70
C LYS A 25 -5.05 -41.46 -39.59
N LEU A 26 -5.47 -40.22 -39.46
CA LEU A 26 -6.87 -39.81 -39.54
C LEU A 26 -6.97 -38.73 -40.62
N GLU A 27 -7.25 -39.19 -41.83
CA GLU A 27 -7.74 -38.33 -42.91
C GLU A 27 -9.26 -38.31 -42.84
N PHE A 28 -9.86 -37.15 -43.08
CA PHE A 28 -11.28 -37.02 -43.40
C PHE A 28 -11.44 -36.11 -44.62
N SER A 29 -12.36 -36.49 -45.50
CA SER A 29 -12.48 -35.91 -46.84
C SER A 29 -13.11 -34.52 -46.82
N ALA A 30 -12.67 -33.66 -47.75
CA ALA A 30 -13.32 -32.38 -48.06
C ALA A 30 -14.56 -32.59 -48.96
N SER A 31 -15.50 -33.46 -48.56
CA SER A 31 -16.66 -33.83 -49.37
C SER A 31 -17.84 -34.35 -48.54
N ASP A 32 -18.50 -33.49 -47.77
CA ASP A 32 -19.87 -33.78 -47.32
C ASP A 32 -20.73 -32.51 -47.29
N TYR A 33 -22.02 -32.66 -47.63
CA TYR A 33 -22.80 -31.55 -48.20
C TYR A 33 -23.69 -30.79 -47.19
N LYS A 34 -23.79 -29.48 -47.42
CA LYS A 34 -24.84 -28.53 -47.00
C LYS A 34 -26.00 -29.12 -46.16
N SER A 35 -26.10 -28.75 -44.88
CA SER A 35 -27.38 -28.78 -44.16
C SER A 35 -27.48 -27.76 -43.01
N LYS A 36 -28.42 -26.82 -43.12
CA LYS A 36 -28.78 -25.88 -42.05
C LYS A 36 -29.64 -26.58 -41.01
N LYS A 37 -29.17 -26.76 -39.77
CA LYS A 37 -30.05 -27.01 -38.60
C LYS A 37 -29.64 -26.18 -37.40
N ARG A 38 -30.52 -25.26 -36.99
CA ARG A 38 -30.45 -24.58 -35.67
C ARG A 38 -30.75 -25.60 -34.58
N ILE A 39 -29.82 -25.82 -33.65
CA ILE A 39 -30.13 -26.52 -32.40
C ILE A 39 -30.70 -25.49 -31.43
N ARG A 40 -32.00 -25.59 -31.14
CA ARG A 40 -32.64 -24.89 -30.01
C ARG A 40 -32.29 -25.66 -28.74
N VAL A 41 -31.60 -25.03 -27.79
CA VAL A 41 -31.73 -25.40 -26.38
C VAL A 41 -33.03 -24.76 -25.89
N LYS A 42 -33.88 -25.53 -25.21
CA LYS A 42 -35.13 -25.02 -24.63
C LYS A 42 -34.83 -24.19 -23.39
N SER A 43 -35.53 -23.07 -23.23
CA SER A 43 -35.80 -22.46 -21.93
C SER A 43 -36.73 -23.37 -21.12
N ASP A 44 -36.77 -23.20 -19.81
CA ASP A 44 -37.97 -22.65 -19.13
C ASP A 44 -37.80 -22.71 -17.61
N LEU A 45 -37.53 -21.56 -16.99
CA LEU A 45 -38.18 -21.17 -15.73
C LEU A 45 -38.09 -19.63 -15.59
N ILE A 46 -39.17 -18.95 -15.95
CA ILE A 46 -39.31 -17.49 -15.80
C ILE A 46 -40.38 -17.24 -14.75
N ILE A 47 -40.02 -16.52 -13.68
CA ILE A 47 -40.98 -15.82 -12.82
C ILE A 47 -40.58 -14.35 -12.82
N SER A 48 -41.39 -13.53 -13.48
CA SER A 48 -41.20 -12.09 -13.56
C SER A 48 -41.64 -11.42 -12.26
N ILE A 49 -40.87 -10.44 -11.78
CA ILE A 49 -41.32 -9.48 -10.77
C ILE A 49 -41.23 -8.08 -11.37
N THR A 50 -42.37 -7.39 -11.45
CA THR A 50 -42.51 -6.06 -12.03
C THR A 50 -42.01 -4.96 -11.08
N PRO A 51 -41.57 -3.80 -11.61
CA PRO A 51 -41.14 -2.68 -10.77
C PRO A 51 -42.35 -2.04 -10.07
N LEU A 52 -42.35 -2.09 -8.73
CA LEU A 52 -43.40 -1.47 -7.91
C LEU A 52 -43.21 0.05 -7.85
N ALA A 53 -44.00 0.77 -8.63
CA ALA A 53 -44.14 2.22 -8.51
C ALA A 53 -44.88 2.61 -7.22
N VAL A 54 -44.25 3.41 -6.36
CA VAL A 54 -44.91 4.03 -5.19
C VAL A 54 -45.43 5.40 -5.60
N LYS A 55 -46.69 5.68 -5.24
CA LYS A 55 -47.49 6.79 -5.80
C LYS A 55 -47.09 8.14 -5.21
N LYS A 56 -47.05 9.18 -6.05
CA LYS A 56 -47.18 10.58 -5.59
C LYS A 56 -48.50 10.71 -4.81
N ARG A 57 -48.48 11.35 -3.65
CA ARG A 57 -49.65 12.06 -3.12
C ARG A 57 -49.46 13.54 -3.42
N ILE A 58 -50.47 14.14 -4.04
CA ILE A 58 -50.55 15.59 -4.24
C ILE A 58 -51.56 16.09 -3.21
N ASN A 59 -51.11 16.92 -2.28
CA ASN A 59 -51.97 17.84 -1.55
C ASN A 59 -51.50 19.24 -1.92
N SER A 60 -52.32 19.99 -2.64
CA SER A 60 -52.10 21.40 -2.90
C SER A 60 -52.77 22.24 -1.82
N THR A 61 -52.01 23.04 -1.10
CA THR A 61 -52.54 24.22 -0.40
C THR A 61 -51.43 25.26 -0.46
N ASP A 62 -51.77 26.43 -0.99
CA ASP A 62 -50.80 27.44 -1.41
C ASP A 62 -50.61 28.49 -0.32
N GLN A 63 -49.37 28.63 0.17
CA GLN A 63 -48.91 29.76 0.99
C GLN A 63 -47.44 30.05 0.66
N GLN A 64 -47.22 31.13 -0.07
CA GLN A 64 -45.91 31.75 -0.27
C GLN A 64 -45.46 32.46 1.01
N ILE A 65 -44.20 32.26 1.43
CA ILE A 65 -43.41 33.03 2.42
C ILE A 65 -41.99 32.41 2.42
N PRO A 66 -40.91 33.19 2.60
CA PRO A 66 -39.98 33.48 1.51
C PRO A 66 -38.71 32.59 1.49
N ASP A 67 -37.76 32.92 0.62
CA ASP A 67 -36.43 32.32 0.60
C ASP A 67 -35.68 32.52 1.94
N GLU A 68 -35.42 31.42 2.64
CA GLU A 68 -34.25 31.30 3.51
C GLU A 68 -33.32 30.25 2.88
N GLU A 69 -32.10 30.67 2.49
CA GLU A 69 -31.01 29.71 2.33
C GLU A 69 -30.80 28.99 3.67
N PRO A 70 -30.55 27.66 3.69
CA PRO A 70 -30.14 26.98 4.91
C PRO A 70 -28.75 27.48 5.30
N THR A 71 -28.73 28.49 6.18
CA THR A 71 -27.53 29.14 6.73
C THR A 71 -26.46 28.10 7.02
N ALA A 72 -25.32 28.25 6.35
CA ALA A 72 -24.26 27.25 6.38
C ALA A 72 -23.81 27.06 7.84
N ALA A 73 -24.05 25.88 8.40
CA ALA A 73 -23.72 25.58 9.79
C ALA A 73 -22.19 25.66 9.98
N GLU A 74 -21.72 26.79 10.52
CA GLU A 74 -20.29 27.04 10.71
C GLU A 74 -19.69 25.98 11.63
N PHE A 75 -18.62 25.35 11.15
CA PHE A 75 -17.96 24.26 11.84
C PHE A 75 -16.78 24.82 12.65
N VAL A 76 -16.99 25.03 13.95
CA VAL A 76 -15.99 25.69 14.81
C VAL A 76 -14.74 24.81 15.03
N ILE A 77 -13.60 25.45 15.23
CA ILE A 77 -12.33 24.77 15.55
C ILE A 77 -12.51 23.90 16.81
N GLY A 78 -11.94 22.69 16.79
CA GLY A 78 -12.11 21.70 17.85
C GLY A 78 -13.41 20.90 17.78
N GLN A 79 -14.37 21.22 16.90
CA GLN A 79 -15.64 20.49 16.81
C GLN A 79 -15.45 19.05 16.31
N LEU A 80 -16.18 18.11 16.93
CA LEU A 80 -16.21 16.70 16.50
C LEU A 80 -17.22 16.52 15.37
N ILE A 81 -16.79 15.93 14.26
CA ILE A 81 -17.56 15.79 13.03
C ILE A 81 -17.48 14.36 12.48
N TRP A 82 -18.42 14.04 11.58
CA TRP A 82 -18.28 13.02 10.55
C TRP A 82 -17.93 13.72 9.25
N GLY A 83 -16.84 13.33 8.62
CA GLY A 83 -16.49 13.78 7.27
C GLY A 83 -16.58 12.62 6.28
N ARG A 84 -16.76 12.92 4.98
CA ARG A 84 -16.83 11.90 3.93
C ARG A 84 -16.00 12.25 2.71
N LEU A 85 -14.95 11.46 2.48
CA LEU A 85 -14.17 11.49 1.24
C LEU A 85 -14.92 10.76 0.11
N LYS A 86 -14.72 11.22 -1.13
CA LYS A 86 -15.35 10.63 -2.33
C LYS A 86 -14.90 9.17 -2.51
N GLY A 87 -15.85 8.24 -2.50
CA GLY A 87 -15.60 6.79 -2.56
C GLY A 87 -15.53 6.09 -1.20
N TYR A 88 -15.48 6.85 -0.09
CA TYR A 88 -15.40 6.33 1.27
C TYR A 88 -16.75 6.47 2.02
N ASP A 89 -16.84 5.79 3.16
CA ASP A 89 -17.93 5.97 4.14
C ASP A 89 -17.76 7.28 4.92
N TRP A 90 -18.71 7.58 5.81
CA TRP A 90 -18.52 8.62 6.82
C TRP A 90 -17.48 8.16 7.86
N TRP A 91 -16.49 9.00 8.12
CA TRP A 91 -15.40 8.76 9.07
C TRP A 91 -15.38 9.87 10.14
N PRO A 92 -15.10 9.57 11.42
CA PRO A 92 -15.08 10.60 12.46
C PRO A 92 -13.77 11.41 12.43
N GLY A 93 -13.86 12.71 12.70
CA GLY A 93 -12.72 13.62 12.78
C GLY A 93 -12.96 14.84 13.67
N ARG A 94 -11.93 15.68 13.83
CA ARG A 94 -11.98 16.99 14.49
C ARG A 94 -11.69 18.09 13.48
N VAL A 95 -12.43 19.20 13.54
CA VAL A 95 -12.08 20.44 12.84
C VAL A 95 -10.83 21.05 13.48
N VAL A 96 -9.85 21.46 12.68
CA VAL A 96 -8.56 21.99 13.16
C VAL A 96 -8.22 23.31 12.48
N SER A 97 -7.50 24.19 13.17
CA SER A 97 -7.07 25.48 12.61
C SER A 97 -5.97 25.30 11.57
N TYR A 98 -5.93 26.14 10.53
CA TYR A 98 -4.81 26.15 9.57
C TYR A 98 -3.45 26.43 10.26
N ASN A 99 -3.47 27.17 11.37
CA ASN A 99 -2.32 27.40 12.25
C ASN A 99 -1.90 26.15 13.04
N GLU A 100 -2.85 25.26 13.42
CA GLU A 100 -2.54 23.96 14.07
C GLU A 100 -1.78 23.04 13.11
N VAL A 101 -2.14 23.08 11.82
CA VAL A 101 -1.63 22.14 10.79
C VAL A 101 -0.49 22.68 9.94
N GLN A 102 -0.13 23.96 10.06
CA GLN A 102 0.85 24.65 9.22
C GLN A 102 0.55 24.48 7.71
N LYS A 103 -0.70 24.76 7.32
CA LYS A 103 -1.19 24.71 5.92
C LYS A 103 -1.82 26.04 5.51
N ALA A 104 -2.08 26.17 4.21
CA ALA A 104 -2.81 27.30 3.65
C ALA A 104 -4.17 27.49 4.37
N PRO A 105 -4.62 28.75 4.56
CA PRO A 105 -5.94 29.02 5.12
C PRO A 105 -7.03 28.40 4.25
N PRO A 106 -8.08 27.81 4.84
CA PRO A 106 -9.18 27.27 4.08
C PRO A 106 -9.94 28.38 3.35
N SER A 107 -10.52 28.05 2.20
CA SER A 107 -11.55 28.89 1.59
C SER A 107 -12.83 28.87 2.46
N PRO A 108 -13.70 29.90 2.43
CA PRO A 108 -14.83 30.04 3.36
C PRO A 108 -15.79 28.84 3.42
N CYS A 109 -15.88 28.05 2.35
CA CYS A 109 -16.74 26.86 2.29
C CYS A 109 -16.02 25.54 2.61
N THR A 110 -14.80 25.59 3.14
CA THR A 110 -13.94 24.43 3.43
C THR A 110 -13.37 24.47 4.86
N HIS A 111 -13.05 23.31 5.42
CA HIS A 111 -12.42 23.20 6.75
C HIS A 111 -11.29 22.16 6.70
N TRP A 112 -10.21 22.39 7.47
CA TRP A 112 -9.20 21.37 7.73
C TRP A 112 -9.73 20.38 8.79
N ILE A 113 -9.71 19.09 8.45
CA ILE A 113 -10.14 17.98 9.29
C ILE A 113 -8.93 17.13 9.66
N LYS A 114 -8.81 16.80 10.95
CA LYS A 114 -7.92 15.76 11.48
C LYS A 114 -8.73 14.51 11.78
N TRP A 115 -8.42 13.40 11.10
CA TRP A 115 -9.18 12.16 11.21
C TRP A 115 -8.83 11.38 12.47
N PHE A 116 -9.83 10.81 13.16
CA PHE A 116 -9.57 9.87 14.24
C PHE A 116 -9.09 8.53 13.68
N GLY A 117 -8.19 7.85 14.40
CA GLY A 117 -7.71 6.50 14.08
C GLY A 117 -6.39 6.45 13.30
N ASP A 118 -6.15 7.38 12.37
CA ASP A 118 -4.87 7.50 11.63
C ASP A 118 -4.22 8.90 11.70
N ASN A 119 -4.88 9.87 12.34
CA ASN A 119 -4.43 11.27 12.52
C ASN A 119 -4.14 12.03 11.21
N LYS A 120 -4.56 11.53 10.04
CA LYS A 120 -4.33 12.22 8.76
C LYS A 120 -5.11 13.52 8.69
N LEU A 121 -4.62 14.43 7.86
CA LEU A 121 -5.22 15.72 7.60
C LEU A 121 -5.88 15.75 6.22
N SER A 122 -7.04 16.39 6.11
CA SER A 122 -7.71 16.61 4.83
C SER A 122 -8.53 17.90 4.86
N MET A 123 -8.45 18.70 3.80
CA MET A 123 -9.36 19.83 3.61
C MET A 123 -10.65 19.32 2.95
N LEU A 124 -11.80 19.62 3.55
CA LEU A 124 -13.12 19.18 3.06
C LEU A 124 -14.10 20.35 2.92
N PRO A 125 -14.94 20.38 1.86
CA PRO A 125 -16.09 21.28 1.78
C PRO A 125 -17.10 21.01 2.91
N VAL A 126 -17.81 22.04 3.36
CA VAL A 126 -18.89 21.96 4.36
C VAL A 126 -19.95 20.90 3.99
N ALA A 127 -20.29 20.78 2.70
CA ALA A 127 -21.22 19.76 2.19
C ALA A 127 -20.75 18.29 2.38
N CYS A 128 -19.46 18.06 2.68
CA CYS A 128 -18.90 16.76 2.99
C CYS A 128 -18.78 16.48 4.50
N LEU A 129 -19.33 17.36 5.35
CA LEU A 129 -19.25 17.31 6.82
C LEU A 129 -20.64 17.18 7.46
N ARG A 130 -20.67 16.59 8.66
CA ARG A 130 -21.83 16.53 9.57
C ARG A 130 -21.33 16.60 11.01
N PRO A 131 -22.06 17.18 11.99
CA PRO A 131 -21.67 17.09 13.40
C PRO A 131 -21.65 15.63 13.91
N LEU A 132 -20.76 15.28 14.85
CA LEU A 132 -20.65 13.91 15.40
C LEU A 132 -21.99 13.40 15.98
N SER A 133 -22.84 14.31 16.47
CA SER A 133 -24.19 14.05 16.97
C SER A 133 -25.10 13.33 15.95
N LYS A 134 -24.83 13.44 14.64
CA LYS A 134 -25.47 12.65 13.56
C LYS A 134 -24.93 11.21 13.48
N PHE A 135 -24.62 10.61 14.63
CA PHE A 135 -24.01 9.29 14.77
C PHE A 135 -24.84 8.21 14.07
N ARG A 136 -26.14 8.10 14.39
CA ARG A 136 -27.05 7.09 13.80
C ARG A 136 -27.23 7.20 12.28
N GLU A 137 -26.96 8.36 11.69
CA GLU A 137 -27.10 8.64 10.24
C GLU A 137 -25.79 8.44 9.45
N SER A 138 -24.68 8.18 10.15
CA SER A 138 -23.31 8.20 9.60
C SER A 138 -22.50 6.95 9.99
N PHE A 139 -22.75 6.39 11.18
CA PHE A 139 -22.09 5.18 11.69
C PHE A 139 -22.50 3.91 10.93
N THR A 140 -21.50 3.16 10.43
CA THR A 140 -21.70 1.88 9.73
C THR A 140 -21.26 0.67 10.57
N LEU A 141 -22.19 0.05 11.29
CA LEU A 141 -21.92 -1.09 12.20
C LEU A 141 -21.23 -2.28 11.50
N ALA A 142 -21.59 -2.61 10.25
CA ALA A 142 -20.99 -3.69 9.48
C ALA A 142 -19.48 -3.52 9.18
N LYS A 143 -18.95 -2.31 9.39
CA LYS A 143 -17.55 -1.92 9.22
C LYS A 143 -16.81 -1.68 10.54
N MET A 144 -17.42 -1.95 11.69
CA MET A 144 -16.88 -1.73 13.05
C MET A 144 -15.72 -2.68 13.43
N ARG A 145 -14.62 -2.59 12.69
CA ARG A 145 -13.41 -3.43 12.76
C ARG A 145 -12.19 -2.66 12.28
N GLY A 146 -10.99 -3.03 12.74
CA GLY A 146 -9.73 -2.38 12.34
C GLY A 146 -9.69 -0.88 12.69
N VAL A 147 -9.09 -0.08 11.80
CA VAL A 147 -8.89 1.37 12.02
C VAL A 147 -10.21 2.12 12.22
N TYR A 148 -11.29 1.75 11.52
CA TYR A 148 -12.61 2.38 11.70
C TYR A 148 -13.17 2.17 13.11
N LYS A 149 -12.92 0.99 13.72
CA LYS A 149 -13.28 0.75 15.13
C LYS A 149 -12.55 1.70 16.05
N ARG A 150 -11.22 1.82 15.90
CA ARG A 150 -10.40 2.75 16.68
C ARG A 150 -10.81 4.21 16.47
N ALA A 151 -11.09 4.61 15.24
CA ALA A 151 -11.55 5.95 14.89
C ALA A 151 -12.86 6.31 15.61
N VAL A 152 -13.86 5.41 15.55
CA VAL A 152 -15.14 5.59 16.23
C VAL A 152 -14.95 5.62 17.74
N ILE A 153 -14.29 4.63 18.34
CA ILE A 153 -14.10 4.57 19.80
C ILE A 153 -13.32 5.79 20.31
N HIS A 154 -12.21 6.19 19.68
CA HIS A 154 -11.47 7.39 20.08
C HIS A 154 -12.31 8.68 19.95
N SER A 155 -13.13 8.81 18.90
CA SER A 155 -14.06 9.96 18.80
C SER A 155 -15.11 9.98 19.93
N LEU A 156 -15.51 8.80 20.42
CA LEU A 156 -16.43 8.66 21.55
C LEU A 156 -15.74 8.83 22.91
N GLU A 157 -14.46 8.48 23.04
CA GLU A 157 -13.63 8.78 24.21
C GLU A 157 -13.43 10.29 24.37
N VAL A 158 -13.15 11.02 23.27
CA VAL A 158 -13.08 12.49 23.29
C VAL A 158 -14.44 13.11 23.64
N ALA A 159 -15.54 12.62 23.03
CA ALA A 159 -16.88 13.09 23.35
C ALA A 159 -17.28 12.82 24.81
N ALA A 160 -16.95 11.63 25.33
CA ALA A 160 -17.21 11.24 26.72
C ALA A 160 -16.38 12.06 27.71
N ARG A 161 -15.11 12.34 27.39
CA ARG A 161 -14.23 13.19 28.21
C ARG A 161 -14.78 14.61 28.32
N ARG A 162 -15.16 15.23 27.20
CA ARG A 162 -15.75 16.59 27.19
C ARG A 162 -17.05 16.68 27.98
N CYS A 163 -17.87 15.62 27.98
CA CYS A 163 -19.17 15.62 28.66
C CYS A 163 -19.17 14.93 30.04
N GLY A 164 -18.01 14.59 30.60
CA GLY A 164 -17.87 13.93 31.91
C GLY A 164 -18.47 12.51 32.01
N LYS A 165 -18.68 11.81 30.88
CA LYS A 165 -19.36 10.50 30.88
C LYS A 165 -18.40 9.36 31.24
N VAL A 166 -18.44 8.93 32.50
CA VAL A 166 -17.85 7.65 32.95
C VAL A 166 -18.78 6.48 32.57
N PHE A 167 -18.21 5.29 32.35
CA PHE A 167 -18.94 4.05 32.08
C PHE A 167 -18.65 3.03 33.19
N THR A 168 -19.70 2.53 33.85
CA THR A 168 -19.61 1.58 34.98
C THR A 168 -20.70 0.50 34.87
N LYS A 169 -20.43 -0.71 35.40
CA LYS A 169 -21.35 -1.88 35.32
C LYS A 169 -22.78 -1.56 35.80
N SER A 170 -22.91 -0.69 36.80
CA SER A 170 -24.18 -0.29 37.43
C SER A 170 -25.13 0.55 36.56
N SER A 171 -24.70 1.00 35.36
CA SER A 171 -25.46 1.98 34.56
C SER A 171 -26.60 1.40 33.70
N ASN A 172 -26.93 0.11 33.83
CA ASN A 172 -27.93 -0.58 33.01
C ASN A 172 -29.26 -0.84 33.75
N GLN A 173 -29.95 0.21 34.18
CA GLN A 173 -31.37 0.17 34.53
C GLN A 173 -32.16 1.24 33.77
N GLN A 174 -32.91 0.83 32.74
CA GLN A 174 -34.05 1.61 32.24
C GLN A 174 -35.36 1.05 32.82
N PRO A 175 -36.34 1.90 33.17
CA PRO A 175 -37.53 1.48 33.92
C PRO A 175 -38.56 0.75 33.03
N THR A 176 -38.57 -0.57 33.08
CA THR A 176 -39.62 -1.39 32.44
C THR A 176 -40.90 -1.42 33.30
N LYS A 177 -41.78 -0.45 33.03
CA LYS A 177 -43.26 -0.47 33.19
C LYS A 177 -43.86 -1.36 34.29
N THR A 178 -44.48 -0.68 35.26
CA THR A 178 -45.52 -1.14 36.19
C THR A 178 -46.39 -2.32 35.73
N LYS A 179 -46.50 -3.34 36.60
CA LYS A 179 -47.75 -4.10 36.80
C LYS A 179 -47.88 -4.64 38.23
N GLN A 180 -48.93 -4.17 38.90
CA GLN A 180 -49.72 -4.77 39.99
C GLN A 180 -49.12 -5.90 40.85
N GLY A 181 -49.17 -5.72 42.19
CA GLY A 181 -50.07 -6.58 42.98
C GLY A 181 -49.55 -7.28 44.24
N SER A 182 -50.03 -6.80 45.40
CA SER A 182 -50.24 -7.55 46.65
C SER A 182 -49.05 -7.89 47.56
N ARG A 183 -49.41 -8.09 48.84
CA ARG A 183 -48.57 -8.37 50.03
C ARG A 183 -48.29 -9.89 50.14
N THR A 184 -47.22 -10.36 50.79
CA THR A 184 -47.21 -10.56 52.26
C THR A 184 -45.87 -11.04 52.86
N ARG A 185 -45.68 -10.71 54.16
CA ARG A 185 -44.97 -11.45 55.25
C ARG A 185 -43.46 -11.79 55.16
N GLN A 186 -42.68 -10.99 55.89
CA GLN A 186 -41.85 -11.38 57.07
C GLN A 186 -41.03 -12.70 57.10
N ALA A 187 -39.70 -12.57 56.96
CA ALA A 187 -38.63 -13.05 57.87
C ALA A 187 -37.34 -12.36 57.37
N LYS A 188 -36.47 -11.66 58.11
CA LYS A 188 -35.83 -11.85 59.44
C LYS A 188 -35.11 -13.19 59.58
N ILE A 189 -33.80 -13.19 59.32
CA ILE A 189 -32.76 -13.79 60.19
C ILE A 189 -31.36 -13.30 59.75
N GLU A 190 -30.55 -12.97 60.76
CA GLU A 190 -29.09 -12.73 60.82
C GLU A 190 -28.31 -11.93 59.75
N ALA A 191 -27.13 -11.45 60.18
CA ALA A 191 -26.18 -10.68 59.40
C ALA A 191 -24.80 -11.34 59.47
N LYS A 192 -23.98 -11.19 58.42
CA LYS A 192 -22.54 -11.41 58.52
C LYS A 192 -21.74 -10.60 57.49
N ASP A 193 -20.55 -10.21 57.93
CA ASP A 193 -19.37 -9.80 57.18
C ASP A 193 -19.57 -8.77 56.03
N THR A 194 -19.37 -7.51 56.39
CA THR A 194 -18.96 -6.45 55.45
C THR A 194 -17.66 -6.86 54.75
N SER A 195 -17.75 -7.36 53.52
CA SER A 195 -16.63 -7.46 52.59
C SER A 195 -16.65 -6.27 51.62
N GLU A 196 -15.51 -5.61 51.45
CA GLU A 196 -15.35 -4.53 50.47
C GLU A 196 -15.59 -5.07 49.05
N GLN A 197 -16.67 -4.63 48.39
CA GLN A 197 -16.87 -4.89 46.97
C GLN A 197 -15.88 -4.03 46.17
N LYS A 198 -14.70 -4.59 45.90
CA LYS A 198 -13.79 -4.06 44.88
C LYS A 198 -14.50 -4.13 43.53
N ASP A 199 -14.79 -2.98 42.94
CA ASP A 199 -15.32 -2.88 41.58
C ASP A 199 -14.39 -3.63 40.61
N GLU A 200 -14.87 -4.73 40.04
CA GLU A 200 -14.17 -5.40 38.95
C GLU A 200 -14.06 -4.44 37.75
N PRO A 201 -12.88 -4.25 37.15
CA PRO A 201 -12.74 -3.46 35.94
C PRO A 201 -13.63 -4.03 34.83
N LEU A 202 -14.35 -3.14 34.13
CA LEU A 202 -15.04 -3.47 32.88
C LEU A 202 -14.03 -3.99 31.86
N SER A 203 -14.39 -5.05 31.11
CA SER A 203 -13.58 -5.42 29.95
C SER A 203 -13.65 -4.31 28.89
N ASP A 204 -12.58 -4.13 28.12
CA ASP A 204 -12.54 -3.12 27.05
C ASP A 204 -13.73 -3.28 26.08
N LYS A 205 -14.13 -4.54 25.79
CA LYS A 205 -15.26 -4.85 24.90
C LYS A 205 -16.60 -4.34 25.43
N GLU A 206 -16.87 -4.51 26.73
CA GLU A 206 -18.09 -3.98 27.36
C GLU A 206 -18.08 -2.45 27.33
N ARG A 207 -16.94 -1.81 27.64
CA ARG A 207 -16.78 -0.35 27.61
C ARG A 207 -17.04 0.21 26.20
N GLU A 208 -16.49 -0.42 25.17
CA GLU A 208 -16.72 -0.07 23.75
C GLU A 208 -18.20 -0.22 23.35
N GLU A 209 -18.84 -1.33 23.73
CA GLU A 209 -20.26 -1.57 23.40
C GLU A 209 -21.17 -0.55 24.09
N MET A 210 -20.90 -0.21 25.35
CA MET A 210 -21.62 0.85 26.09
C MET A 210 -21.41 2.24 25.46
N MET A 211 -20.20 2.56 24.99
CA MET A 211 -19.94 3.81 24.26
C MET A 211 -20.73 3.92 22.96
N VAL A 212 -20.75 2.85 22.15
CA VAL A 212 -21.52 2.82 20.90
C VAL A 212 -23.02 2.94 21.17
N GLN A 213 -23.55 2.23 22.17
CA GLN A 213 -24.97 2.36 22.57
C GLN A 213 -25.30 3.78 23.05
N TRP A 214 -24.44 4.41 23.84
CA TRP A 214 -24.60 5.80 24.29
C TRP A 214 -24.68 6.78 23.12
N ALA A 215 -23.82 6.63 22.12
CA ALA A 215 -23.81 7.46 20.91
C ALA A 215 -25.05 7.23 20.01
N VAL A 216 -25.45 5.97 19.80
CA VAL A 216 -26.67 5.61 19.06
C VAL A 216 -27.93 6.14 19.74
N ASN A 217 -27.95 6.18 21.07
CA ASN A 217 -29.03 6.76 21.88
C ASN A 217 -28.99 8.30 21.99
N GLY A 218 -28.13 8.97 21.20
CA GLY A 218 -28.08 10.43 21.11
C GLY A 218 -27.31 11.11 22.23
N PHE A 219 -26.28 10.45 22.78
CA PHE A 219 -25.34 11.02 23.76
C PHE A 219 -25.97 11.46 25.11
N LYS A 220 -27.12 10.88 25.49
CA LYS A 220 -27.83 11.23 26.74
C LYS A 220 -26.96 10.96 28.00
N PRO A 221 -27.09 11.76 29.08
CA PRO A 221 -28.08 12.81 29.30
C PRO A 221 -27.75 14.16 28.65
N SER A 222 -26.46 14.50 28.50
CA SER A 222 -25.97 15.80 28.04
C SER A 222 -26.20 16.08 26.55
N GLY A 223 -26.31 15.03 25.74
CA GLY A 223 -26.70 15.12 24.34
C GLY A 223 -25.68 15.84 23.45
N PRO A 224 -26.08 16.31 22.25
CA PRO A 224 -25.22 17.00 21.30
C PRO A 224 -24.49 18.23 21.83
N LYS A 225 -25.04 18.90 22.87
CA LYS A 225 -24.42 20.08 23.50
C LYS A 225 -23.31 19.71 24.49
N GLY A 226 -23.24 18.47 24.96
CA GLY A 226 -22.29 18.03 25.99
C GLY A 226 -20.83 17.91 25.55
N PHE A 227 -20.54 17.88 24.25
CA PHE A 227 -19.18 17.66 23.70
C PHE A 227 -18.74 18.72 22.68
N VAL A 228 -19.41 19.89 22.70
CA VAL A 228 -18.93 21.12 22.06
C VAL A 228 -17.50 21.41 22.57
N PRO A 229 -16.56 21.86 21.72
CA PRO A 229 -15.21 22.22 22.17
C PRO A 229 -15.25 23.35 23.21
N THR A 230 -14.37 23.25 24.20
CA THR A 230 -14.03 24.34 25.12
C THR A 230 -12.99 25.27 24.49
N GLU A 231 -12.73 26.44 25.09
CA GLU A 231 -11.67 27.36 24.62
C GLU A 231 -10.29 26.69 24.57
N SER A 232 -10.01 25.79 25.52
CA SER A 232 -8.81 24.93 25.54
C SER A 232 -8.72 23.88 24.43
N ASP A 233 -9.85 23.56 23.78
CA ASP A 233 -9.93 22.73 22.57
C ASP A 233 -9.81 23.58 21.28
N MET A 234 -10.04 24.90 21.38
CA MET A 234 -9.96 25.87 20.28
C MET A 234 -8.56 26.49 20.15
N ILE A 235 -7.84 26.67 21.26
CA ILE A 235 -6.54 27.38 21.31
C ILE A 235 -5.44 26.46 21.86
N GLN A 236 -4.53 26.03 20.97
CA GLN A 236 -3.21 25.50 21.33
C GLN A 236 -2.11 26.24 20.56
N THR A 237 -1.86 27.49 20.96
CA THR A 237 -0.70 28.28 20.55
C THR A 237 0.19 28.48 21.78
N PRO A 238 1.52 28.25 21.73
CA PRO A 238 2.42 28.58 22.83
C PRO A 238 2.39 30.08 23.15
N ALA A 239 2.46 30.44 24.43
CA ALA A 239 2.32 31.82 24.88
C ALA A 239 3.69 32.54 25.07
N ALA A 240 3.65 33.88 24.92
CA ALA A 240 4.75 34.84 25.03
C ALA A 240 5.82 34.78 23.89
N ILE A 241 6.43 35.89 23.45
CA ILE A 241 6.46 37.26 24.01
C ILE A 241 5.91 38.31 23.03
N VAL A 242 5.33 39.34 23.65
CA VAL A 242 4.73 40.61 23.20
C VAL A 242 5.44 41.40 22.07
N THR A 243 4.58 42.07 21.28
CA THR A 243 4.73 43.09 20.22
C THR A 243 5.95 44.04 20.18
N ALA A 244 6.35 44.40 18.95
CA ALA A 244 6.69 45.78 18.55
C ALA A 244 6.39 45.99 17.04
N GLU A 245 5.88 47.16 16.65
CA GLU A 245 5.63 47.56 15.25
C GLU A 245 6.51 48.79 14.91
N VAL A 246 7.38 48.72 13.88
CA VAL A 246 7.93 49.91 13.18
C VAL A 246 8.29 49.57 11.72
N ASP A 247 7.62 50.29 10.81
CA ASP A 247 7.97 50.81 9.46
C ASP A 247 9.08 50.22 8.52
N MET A 248 9.10 50.70 7.27
CA MET A 248 9.96 50.24 6.16
C MET A 248 11.09 51.22 5.78
N THR A 249 12.23 50.72 5.26
CA THR A 249 12.93 51.25 4.04
C THR A 249 14.22 50.49 3.63
N SER A 250 14.54 50.56 2.33
CA SER A 250 15.86 50.49 1.63
C SER A 250 16.87 49.33 1.84
N GLU A 251 17.13 48.63 0.71
CA GLU A 251 18.40 48.16 0.11
C GLU A 251 19.58 47.58 0.94
N GLY A 252 20.16 46.47 0.44
CA GLY A 252 21.49 45.97 0.82
C GLY A 252 21.75 44.49 0.50
N THR A 253 22.67 44.19 -0.41
CA THR A 253 23.26 42.84 -0.68
C THR A 253 24.78 42.88 -0.44
N PRO A 254 25.52 41.74 -0.41
CA PRO A 254 25.12 40.33 -0.33
C PRO A 254 25.79 39.58 0.85
N LEU A 255 25.43 38.31 1.12
CA LEU A 255 26.28 37.37 1.89
C LEU A 255 25.90 35.89 1.64
N THR A 256 26.72 34.97 2.15
CA THR A 256 26.82 33.56 1.70
C THR A 256 26.33 32.52 2.73
N THR A 257 26.29 31.26 2.30
CA THR A 257 26.41 30.01 3.11
C THR A 257 25.22 29.56 3.99
N ASP A 258 25.22 28.25 4.30
CA ASP A 258 24.36 27.50 5.26
C ASP A 258 22.82 27.51 5.09
N HIS A 259 22.33 26.66 4.18
CA HIS A 259 20.94 26.17 4.23
C HIS A 259 20.73 25.14 5.35
N LYS A 260 20.54 25.61 6.59
CA LYS A 260 20.05 24.77 7.70
C LYS A 260 18.53 24.76 7.80
N THR A 261 18.00 23.56 8.02
CA THR A 261 16.73 23.24 8.72
C THR A 261 15.41 23.90 8.29
N ARG A 262 14.45 23.07 7.82
CA ARG A 262 13.01 23.25 8.08
C ARG A 262 12.33 21.92 8.41
N PHE A 263 12.43 21.48 9.67
CA PHE A 263 11.74 20.30 10.17
C PHE A 263 10.38 20.66 10.81
N GLY A 264 9.36 19.84 10.56
CA GLY A 264 8.14 19.82 11.38
C GLY A 264 8.41 19.23 12.76
N LYS A 265 7.60 19.62 13.76
CA LYS A 265 7.85 19.32 15.19
C LYS A 265 8.25 17.85 15.48
N PRO A 266 9.18 17.61 16.42
CA PRO A 266 9.38 16.29 17.00
C PRO A 266 8.13 15.84 17.78
N VAL A 267 7.99 14.53 18.01
CA VAL A 267 6.93 14.00 18.86
C VAL A 267 7.34 14.23 20.32
N SER A 268 6.62 15.09 21.03
CA SER A 268 6.94 15.51 22.40
C SER A 268 5.76 15.29 23.35
N GLU A 269 5.41 14.03 23.61
CA GLU A 269 4.60 13.62 24.76
C GLU A 269 5.46 12.70 25.64
N PRO A 270 6.03 13.21 26.77
CA PRO A 270 7.05 12.48 27.53
C PRO A 270 6.57 11.14 28.10
N SER A 271 5.34 11.07 28.61
CA SER A 271 4.86 9.90 29.37
C SER A 271 4.87 8.61 28.54
N LEU A 272 4.45 8.66 27.27
CA LEU A 272 4.43 7.47 26.42
C LEU A 272 5.84 6.92 26.14
N ALA A 273 6.86 7.78 26.05
CA ALA A 273 8.23 7.36 25.90
C ALA A 273 8.81 6.75 27.19
N GLU A 274 8.36 7.24 28.36
CA GLU A 274 8.74 6.71 29.68
C GLU A 274 8.05 5.36 29.96
N ASP A 275 6.75 5.23 29.64
CA ASP A 275 5.98 3.98 29.72
C ASP A 275 6.59 2.89 28.82
N ILE A 276 6.92 3.22 27.57
CA ILE A 276 7.58 2.29 26.63
C ILE A 276 8.98 1.92 27.12
N LYS A 277 9.75 2.86 27.70
CA LYS A 277 11.06 2.55 28.27
C LYS A 277 10.92 1.60 29.46
N ALA A 278 9.97 1.83 30.37
CA ALA A 278 9.73 0.96 31.52
C ALA A 278 9.37 -0.49 31.09
N LEU A 279 8.65 -0.65 29.98
CA LEU A 279 8.38 -1.97 29.39
C LEU A 279 9.64 -2.68 28.86
N PHE A 280 10.60 -1.95 28.29
CA PHE A 280 11.89 -2.52 27.88
C PHE A 280 12.84 -2.74 29.07
N ASP A 281 12.82 -1.87 30.09
CA ASP A 281 13.56 -2.08 31.34
C ASP A 281 13.09 -3.36 32.05
N ALA A 282 11.77 -3.64 32.07
CA ALA A 282 11.20 -4.88 32.58
C ALA A 282 11.52 -6.14 31.73
N VAL A 283 11.97 -5.97 30.48
CA VAL A 283 12.56 -7.06 29.68
C VAL A 283 14.05 -7.23 30.01
N ALA A 284 14.75 -6.14 30.34
CA ALA A 284 16.15 -6.18 30.76
C ALA A 284 16.33 -6.77 32.18
N SER A 285 15.38 -6.54 33.10
CA SER A 285 15.33 -7.21 34.41
C SER A 285 14.94 -8.69 34.34
N GLY A 286 14.32 -9.11 33.23
CA GLY A 286 13.87 -10.49 32.98
C GLY A 286 12.42 -10.79 33.40
N GLU A 287 11.67 -9.80 33.91
CA GLU A 287 10.25 -9.95 34.28
C GLU A 287 9.37 -10.27 33.07
N LYS A 288 9.69 -9.71 31.90
CA LYS A 288 8.99 -9.98 30.62
C LYS A 288 9.92 -10.59 29.58
N LYS A 289 9.38 -11.52 28.78
CA LYS A 289 10.10 -12.13 27.65
C LYS A 289 10.07 -11.19 26.43
N ILE A 290 11.23 -10.93 25.83
CA ILE A 290 11.37 -10.05 24.66
C ILE A 290 10.47 -10.44 23.46
N GLU A 291 10.19 -11.73 23.25
CA GLU A 291 9.27 -12.18 22.19
C GLU A 291 7.79 -11.85 22.45
N GLY A 292 7.45 -11.41 23.66
CA GLY A 292 6.12 -10.94 24.05
C GLY A 292 5.95 -9.41 24.00
N ILE A 293 6.95 -8.65 23.51
CA ILE A 293 6.88 -7.19 23.35
C ILE A 293 7.26 -6.80 21.92
N CYS A 294 6.56 -5.80 21.38
CA CYS A 294 6.80 -5.26 20.05
C CYS A 294 8.07 -4.41 20.04
N LEU A 295 9.12 -4.85 19.32
CA LEU A 295 10.40 -4.12 19.24
C LEU A 295 10.28 -2.72 18.63
N ALA A 296 9.17 -2.44 17.92
CA ALA A 296 8.92 -1.18 17.25
C ALA A 296 8.20 -0.14 18.13
N CYS A 297 7.34 -0.55 19.07
CA CYS A 297 6.44 0.35 19.79
C CYS A 297 6.09 -0.03 21.25
N GLY A 298 6.64 -1.11 21.80
CA GLY A 298 6.37 -1.54 23.18
C GLY A 298 5.05 -2.28 23.43
N ASP A 299 4.13 -2.33 22.45
CA ASP A 299 2.85 -3.06 22.55
C ASP A 299 3.03 -4.57 22.86
N ASP A 300 2.17 -5.12 23.73
CA ASP A 300 2.16 -6.52 24.15
C ASP A 300 1.29 -7.43 23.26
N LYS A 301 0.47 -6.85 22.37
CA LYS A 301 -0.42 -7.60 21.45
C LYS A 301 0.31 -8.10 20.21
N ILE A 302 1.24 -9.03 20.44
CA ILE A 302 2.10 -9.62 19.41
C ILE A 302 1.30 -10.50 18.43
N CYS A 303 1.50 -10.26 17.14
CA CYS A 303 0.87 -11.04 16.06
C CYS A 303 1.87 -11.88 15.24
N ALA A 304 3.16 -11.53 15.31
CA ALA A 304 4.25 -12.20 14.61
C ALA A 304 5.56 -11.99 15.37
N LYS A 305 6.55 -12.85 15.11
CA LYS A 305 7.93 -12.61 15.56
C LYS A 305 8.61 -11.59 14.65
N HIS A 306 9.44 -10.72 15.21
CA HIS A 306 10.27 -9.82 14.41
C HIS A 306 11.24 -10.67 13.55
N PRO A 307 11.36 -10.44 12.23
CA PRO A 307 12.14 -11.33 11.35
C PRO A 307 13.65 -11.22 11.55
N LEU A 308 14.18 -10.00 11.76
CA LEU A 308 15.63 -9.77 11.83
C LEU A 308 16.23 -9.93 13.24
N PHE A 309 15.46 -9.64 14.30
CA PHE A 309 15.91 -9.60 15.70
C PHE A 309 15.03 -10.44 16.62
N GLU A 310 15.58 -10.88 17.75
CA GLU A 310 14.83 -11.59 18.79
C GLU A 310 13.82 -10.65 19.46
N GLY A 311 12.53 -10.92 19.28
CA GLY A 311 11.44 -10.07 19.76
C GLY A 311 10.16 -10.25 18.95
N GLY A 312 9.10 -9.53 19.34
CA GLY A 312 7.78 -9.54 18.69
C GLY A 312 7.51 -8.34 17.77
N LEU A 313 6.42 -8.45 17.01
CA LEU A 313 5.76 -7.36 16.29
C LEU A 313 4.24 -7.42 16.54
N CYS A 314 3.65 -6.30 16.96
CA CYS A 314 2.19 -6.13 16.95
C CYS A 314 1.66 -6.01 15.51
N LYS A 315 0.33 -5.98 15.33
CA LYS A 315 -0.28 -6.01 13.99
C LYS A 315 0.07 -4.80 13.14
N GLU A 316 -0.05 -3.60 13.72
CA GLU A 316 0.24 -2.33 13.07
C GLU A 316 1.72 -2.25 12.63
N CYS A 317 2.65 -2.62 13.51
CA CYS A 317 4.08 -2.62 13.20
C CYS A 317 4.47 -3.73 12.22
N LYS A 318 3.76 -4.88 12.19
CA LYS A 318 3.94 -5.87 11.11
C LYS A 318 3.57 -5.27 9.75
N THR A 319 2.45 -4.54 9.64
CA THR A 319 2.03 -3.90 8.39
C THR A 319 3.04 -2.85 7.95
N SER A 320 3.39 -1.90 8.82
CA SER A 320 4.40 -0.86 8.52
C SER A 320 5.77 -1.45 8.14
N PHE A 321 6.22 -2.50 8.82
CA PHE A 321 7.48 -3.19 8.47
C PHE A 321 7.41 -3.82 7.06
N LEU A 322 6.31 -4.49 6.70
CA LEU A 322 6.13 -5.09 5.37
C LEU A 322 6.05 -4.04 4.26
N GLU A 323 5.44 -2.89 4.56
CA GLU A 323 5.37 -1.73 3.69
C GLU A 323 6.77 -1.13 3.44
N ASN A 324 7.54 -0.90 4.51
CA ASN A 324 8.70 -0.01 4.48
C ASN A 324 10.07 -0.70 4.36
N VAL A 325 10.21 -2.00 4.68
CA VAL A 325 11.52 -2.68 4.76
C VAL A 325 12.30 -2.74 3.44
N TYR A 326 11.64 -2.56 2.28
CA TYR A 326 12.29 -2.49 0.96
C TYR A 326 12.06 -1.15 0.26
N LEU A 327 11.89 -0.07 1.04
CA LEU A 327 11.97 1.30 0.53
C LEU A 327 13.39 1.83 0.75
N TYR A 328 13.96 2.42 -0.30
CA TYR A 328 15.31 2.97 -0.34
C TYR A 328 15.22 4.44 -0.78
N ASP A 329 16.18 5.24 -0.32
CA ASP A 329 16.33 6.66 -0.66
C ASP A 329 17.27 6.83 -1.88
N GLU A 330 17.43 8.07 -2.38
CA GLU A 330 18.23 8.37 -3.58
C GLU A 330 19.73 8.01 -3.45
N ASP A 331 20.25 7.89 -2.22
CA ASP A 331 21.62 7.43 -1.92
C ASP A 331 21.76 5.89 -1.94
N GLY A 332 20.65 5.15 -2.07
CA GLY A 332 20.59 3.69 -1.98
C GLY A 332 20.48 3.15 -0.54
N SER A 333 20.43 3.99 0.48
CA SER A 333 20.19 3.57 1.88
C SER A 333 18.71 3.20 2.10
N GLN A 334 18.44 2.35 3.09
CA GLN A 334 17.07 2.06 3.52
C GLN A 334 16.46 3.31 4.18
N MET A 335 15.36 3.81 3.61
CA MET A 335 14.68 5.04 4.03
C MET A 335 14.13 4.98 5.47
N TYR A 336 13.92 3.77 6.01
CA TYR A 336 13.33 3.55 7.33
C TYR A 336 14.15 2.54 8.16
N CYS A 337 14.08 2.68 9.48
CA CYS A 337 14.84 1.85 10.44
C CYS A 337 14.59 0.35 10.26
N THR A 338 15.67 -0.41 10.21
CA THR A 338 15.71 -1.88 10.11
C THR A 338 14.98 -2.62 11.26
N ILE A 339 14.60 -1.92 12.34
CA ILE A 339 13.88 -2.48 13.50
C ILE A 339 12.39 -2.09 13.46
N CYS A 340 12.05 -0.80 13.53
CA CYS A 340 10.65 -0.38 13.62
C CYS A 340 9.92 -0.23 12.29
N GLY A 341 10.63 -0.13 11.15
CA GLY A 341 10.04 0.24 9.87
C GLY A 341 9.64 1.72 9.78
N ASP A 342 10.16 2.56 10.67
CA ASP A 342 9.86 4.00 10.81
C ASP A 342 11.15 4.76 11.26
N GLY A 343 11.06 6.04 11.57
CA GLY A 343 12.11 6.84 12.21
C GLY A 343 12.60 8.00 11.34
N LYS A 344 12.58 9.22 11.91
CA LYS A 344 12.95 10.46 11.22
C LYS A 344 14.45 10.73 11.15
N GLU A 345 15.21 10.18 12.09
CA GLU A 345 16.67 10.30 12.19
C GLU A 345 17.24 8.90 12.28
N VAL A 346 18.17 8.56 11.38
CA VAL A 346 18.75 7.21 11.27
C VAL A 346 20.27 7.24 11.14
N PHE A 347 20.93 6.29 11.79
CA PHE A 347 22.33 5.97 11.59
C PHE A 347 22.47 4.96 10.45
N LEU A 348 23.33 5.27 9.49
CA LEU A 348 23.67 4.40 8.35
C LEU A 348 24.81 3.45 8.72
N CYS A 349 25.01 2.39 7.93
CA CYS A 349 26.02 1.36 8.22
C CYS A 349 27.24 1.49 7.28
N ASP A 350 28.40 1.87 7.81
CA ASP A 350 29.63 2.14 7.04
C ASP A 350 30.27 0.90 6.39
N LYS A 351 29.68 -0.29 6.57
CA LYS A 351 30.17 -1.51 5.92
C LYS A 351 29.74 -1.51 4.45
N THR A 352 30.71 -1.35 3.55
CA THR A 352 30.56 -1.32 2.09
C THR A 352 29.55 -2.35 1.57
N GLY A 353 28.59 -1.90 0.75
CA GLY A 353 27.52 -2.72 0.19
C GLY A 353 26.37 -3.04 1.16
N CYS A 354 26.40 -2.51 2.38
CA CYS A 354 25.26 -2.50 3.30
C CYS A 354 24.46 -1.22 3.14
N PHE A 355 23.13 -1.35 3.11
CA PHE A 355 22.19 -0.24 2.97
C PHE A 355 21.34 -0.03 4.24
N ARG A 356 21.71 -0.66 5.36
CA ARG A 356 20.83 -0.76 6.54
C ARG A 356 20.92 0.46 7.44
N SER A 357 19.79 1.11 7.69
CA SER A 357 19.64 2.25 8.59
C SER A 357 18.97 1.86 9.91
N TYR A 358 19.23 2.63 10.99
CA TYR A 358 18.74 2.38 12.34
C TYR A 358 18.40 3.68 13.07
N CYS A 359 17.18 3.86 13.56
CA CYS A 359 16.80 5.12 14.19
C CYS A 359 17.35 5.30 15.61
N SER A 360 17.65 6.55 15.95
CA SER A 360 18.16 6.97 17.27
C SER A 360 17.28 6.48 18.42
N LEU A 361 15.96 6.49 18.22
CA LEU A 361 14.96 6.01 19.19
C LEU A 361 15.07 4.50 19.47
N CYS A 362 15.16 3.64 18.44
CA CYS A 362 15.30 2.19 18.66
C CYS A 362 16.60 1.84 19.37
N ILE A 363 17.72 2.50 19.03
CA ILE A 363 19.01 2.31 19.71
C ILE A 363 18.89 2.78 21.18
N GLY A 364 18.35 3.97 21.41
CA GLY A 364 18.19 4.55 22.75
C GLY A 364 17.28 3.75 23.68
N MET A 365 16.22 3.11 23.16
CA MET A 365 15.30 2.26 23.93
C MET A 365 15.85 0.85 24.18
N LEU A 366 16.50 0.23 23.18
CA LEU A 366 16.91 -1.19 23.24
C LEU A 366 18.35 -1.40 23.73
N CYS A 367 19.22 -0.39 23.60
CA CYS A 367 20.62 -0.42 24.05
C CYS A 367 20.93 0.64 25.13
N GLY A 368 20.03 1.58 25.38
CA GLY A 368 20.24 2.71 26.30
C GLY A 368 20.84 3.94 25.60
N LYS A 369 20.67 5.12 26.22
CA LYS A 369 21.07 6.42 25.64
C LYS A 369 22.57 6.51 25.33
N ASN A 370 23.43 5.87 26.12
CA ASN A 370 24.88 5.87 25.90
C ASN A 370 25.25 5.26 24.54
N ALA A 371 24.58 4.20 24.11
CA ALA A 371 24.83 3.57 22.81
C ALA A 371 24.59 4.52 21.63
N VAL A 372 23.65 5.47 21.75
CA VAL A 372 23.42 6.50 20.71
C VAL A 372 24.61 7.47 20.64
N ALA A 373 25.14 7.89 21.80
CA ALA A 373 26.30 8.77 21.87
C ALA A 373 27.60 8.07 21.42
N GLU A 374 27.80 6.80 21.81
CA GLU A 374 28.93 5.96 21.37
C GLU A 374 28.95 5.79 19.85
N ILE A 375 27.78 5.61 19.22
CA ILE A 375 27.66 5.46 17.76
C ILE A 375 27.88 6.82 17.08
N ALA A 376 27.27 7.90 17.58
CA ALA A 376 27.43 9.25 17.02
C ALA A 376 28.86 9.81 17.17
N ALA A 377 29.64 9.32 18.13
CA ALA A 377 31.04 9.69 18.33
C ALA A 377 32.04 8.77 17.58
N SER A 378 31.56 7.74 16.89
CA SER A 378 32.43 6.82 16.14
C SER A 378 32.63 7.27 14.70
N GLU A 379 33.89 7.32 14.24
CA GLU A 379 34.19 7.58 12.83
C GLU A 379 33.65 6.51 11.87
N LYS A 380 33.41 5.27 12.37
CA LYS A 380 32.90 4.14 11.59
C LYS A 380 32.05 3.20 12.44
N TRP A 381 30.79 3.01 12.07
CA TRP A 381 29.87 2.10 12.72
C TRP A 381 29.41 0.95 11.81
N VAL A 382 29.57 -0.28 12.31
CA VAL A 382 29.10 -1.50 11.63
C VAL A 382 27.86 -2.05 12.34
N CYS A 383 26.71 -1.88 11.70
CA CYS A 383 25.41 -2.18 12.30
C CYS A 383 25.24 -3.63 12.77
N TYR A 384 24.27 -3.84 13.66
CA TYR A 384 24.01 -5.12 14.34
C TYR A 384 23.86 -6.33 13.38
N MET A 385 23.23 -6.14 12.22
CA MET A 385 23.07 -7.22 11.23
C MET A 385 24.38 -7.59 10.52
N CYS A 386 25.33 -6.66 10.44
CA CYS A 386 26.60 -6.80 9.73
C CYS A 386 27.78 -7.18 10.63
N SER A 387 27.77 -6.71 11.89
CA SER A 387 28.73 -7.10 12.92
C SER A 387 28.34 -8.40 13.63
N ARG A 388 27.04 -8.77 13.57
CA ARG A 388 26.43 -9.92 14.26
C ARG A 388 26.56 -9.87 15.80
N LYS A 389 27.00 -8.73 16.34
CA LYS A 389 27.10 -8.45 17.78
C LYS A 389 25.72 -8.11 18.34
N SER A 390 25.44 -8.58 19.54
CA SER A 390 24.27 -8.16 20.32
C SER A 390 24.66 -7.02 21.26
N GLN A 391 23.79 -6.03 21.44
CA GLN A 391 23.97 -4.92 22.37
C GLN A 391 22.64 -4.65 23.10
N GLY A 392 22.65 -4.69 24.43
CA GLY A 392 21.41 -4.63 25.23
C GLY A 392 20.40 -5.70 24.80
N LEU A 393 19.20 -5.25 24.43
CA LEU A 393 18.12 -6.09 23.93
C LEU A 393 18.21 -6.42 22.43
N ILE A 394 19.04 -5.71 21.65
CA ILE A 394 19.19 -5.98 20.21
C ILE A 394 20.02 -7.26 20.01
N LYS A 395 19.36 -8.32 19.55
CA LYS A 395 19.96 -9.64 19.29
C LYS A 395 19.63 -10.12 17.86
N PRO A 396 20.59 -10.12 16.91
CA PRO A 396 20.34 -10.54 15.53
C PRO A 396 20.01 -12.03 15.39
N ARG A 397 18.85 -12.40 14.81
CA ARG A 397 18.46 -13.81 14.62
C ARG A 397 19.44 -14.54 13.70
N LYS A 398 19.69 -15.82 13.96
CA LYS A 398 20.52 -16.70 13.09
C LYS A 398 19.75 -17.12 11.83
N ASP A 399 18.46 -17.42 11.98
CA ASP A 399 17.50 -17.84 10.97
C ASP A 399 16.80 -16.66 10.26
N TRP A 400 17.32 -15.43 10.40
CA TRP A 400 16.65 -14.19 10.00
C TRP A 400 16.16 -14.17 8.54
N ALA A 401 16.92 -14.76 7.62
CA ALA A 401 16.57 -14.80 6.21
C ALA A 401 15.32 -15.67 5.95
N ALA A 402 15.19 -16.81 6.65
CA ALA A 402 14.00 -17.64 6.60
C ALA A 402 12.81 -16.94 7.26
N LYS A 403 13.02 -16.29 8.41
CA LYS A 403 11.95 -15.57 9.13
C LYS A 403 11.43 -14.34 8.39
N LEU A 404 12.29 -13.65 7.64
CA LEU A 404 11.86 -12.55 6.76
C LEU A 404 10.96 -13.06 5.63
N GLN A 405 11.33 -14.17 4.99
CA GLN A 405 10.53 -14.76 3.91
C GLN A 405 9.21 -15.35 4.43
N GLU A 406 9.22 -16.01 5.60
CA GLU A 406 8.00 -16.46 6.31
C GLU A 406 7.04 -15.29 6.59
N LEU A 407 7.54 -14.08 6.88
CA LEU A 407 6.69 -12.91 7.10
C LEU A 407 5.98 -12.45 5.81
N PHE A 408 6.65 -12.55 4.66
CA PHE A 408 6.10 -12.20 3.33
C PHE A 408 5.23 -13.29 2.70
N MET A 409 5.44 -14.57 3.03
CA MET A 409 4.71 -15.70 2.42
C MET A 409 3.37 -16.02 3.11
N ASN A 410 3.06 -15.40 4.25
CA ASN A 410 1.98 -15.82 5.15
C ASN A 410 0.54 -15.45 4.73
N ASP A 411 0.30 -15.21 3.43
CA ASP A 411 -1.05 -15.10 2.87
C ASP A 411 -1.64 -16.48 2.59
N LYS A 412 -2.91 -16.67 2.99
CA LYS A 412 -3.48 -17.99 3.29
C LYS A 412 -3.94 -18.83 2.10
N GLU A 413 -3.67 -18.38 0.87
CA GLU A 413 -4.24 -18.94 -0.37
C GLU A 413 -3.13 -19.18 -1.41
N GLN A 414 -2.32 -20.22 -1.18
CA GLN A 414 -1.37 -20.74 -2.16
C GLN A 414 -1.76 -22.17 -2.56
N ASP A 415 -2.30 -22.33 -3.78
CA ASP A 415 -2.55 -23.63 -4.43
C ASP A 415 -1.26 -24.36 -4.86
N PHE A 416 -0.11 -23.73 -4.62
CA PHE A 416 1.20 -24.13 -5.09
C PHE A 416 2.18 -24.33 -3.92
N LYS A 417 3.20 -25.16 -4.14
CA LYS A 417 4.28 -25.37 -3.17
C LYS A 417 5.07 -24.07 -2.99
N ALA A 418 5.34 -23.70 -1.73
CA ALA A 418 6.16 -22.53 -1.39
C ALA A 418 7.46 -22.49 -2.23
N PRO A 419 7.79 -21.35 -2.86
CA PRO A 419 8.86 -21.27 -3.86
C PRO A 419 10.25 -21.43 -3.24
N HIS A 420 11.24 -21.74 -4.09
CA HIS A 420 12.62 -21.94 -3.64
C HIS A 420 13.18 -20.66 -2.98
N LEU A 421 13.62 -20.80 -1.73
CA LEU A 421 14.10 -19.70 -0.91
C LEU A 421 15.58 -19.41 -1.19
N PHE A 422 15.88 -18.22 -1.70
CA PHE A 422 17.24 -17.73 -1.82
C PHE A 422 17.69 -17.05 -0.52
N THR A 423 18.85 -17.43 0.00
CA THR A 423 19.47 -16.79 1.16
C THR A 423 20.02 -15.42 0.77
N ALA A 424 19.82 -14.42 1.64
CA ALA A 424 20.29 -13.06 1.38
C ALA A 424 21.82 -12.99 1.42
N VAL A 425 22.43 -12.55 0.32
CA VAL A 425 23.90 -12.48 0.15
C VAL A 425 24.50 -11.38 1.05
N PRO A 426 25.52 -11.69 1.88
CA PRO A 426 26.25 -10.69 2.68
C PRO A 426 26.83 -9.57 1.81
N PRO A 427 26.90 -8.31 2.29
CA PRO A 427 27.45 -7.18 1.55
C PRO A 427 28.75 -7.47 0.80
N GLU A 428 29.72 -8.09 1.48
CA GLU A 428 31.06 -8.43 0.97
C GLU A 428 31.07 -9.46 -0.18
N GLN A 429 29.96 -10.16 -0.38
CA GLN A 429 29.81 -11.23 -1.37
C GLN A 429 28.87 -10.84 -2.52
N ARG A 430 28.34 -9.61 -2.51
CA ARG A 430 27.50 -9.08 -3.59
C ARG A 430 28.36 -8.87 -4.83
N ARG A 431 27.80 -9.21 -5.98
CA ARG A 431 28.42 -9.05 -7.30
C ARG A 431 27.48 -8.27 -8.22
N PRO A 432 28.00 -7.56 -9.22
CA PRO A 432 27.17 -6.85 -10.19
C PRO A 432 26.32 -7.85 -10.99
N ILE A 433 25.03 -7.56 -11.15
CA ILE A 433 24.05 -8.52 -11.66
C ILE A 433 24.08 -8.66 -13.19
N ARG A 434 23.78 -9.85 -13.69
CA ARG A 434 23.59 -10.13 -15.12
C ARG A 434 22.10 -10.22 -15.43
N VAL A 435 21.62 -9.39 -16.35
CA VAL A 435 20.19 -9.16 -16.60
C VAL A 435 19.80 -9.56 -18.02
N LEU A 436 18.71 -10.31 -18.16
CA LEU A 436 18.05 -10.59 -19.44
C LEU A 436 16.65 -10.00 -19.42
N SER A 437 16.42 -8.98 -20.25
CA SER A 437 15.12 -8.39 -20.52
C SER A 437 14.55 -8.94 -21.84
N LEU A 438 13.28 -9.31 -21.84
CA LEU A 438 12.58 -9.88 -22.99
C LEU A 438 11.30 -9.07 -23.28
N PHE A 439 11.15 -8.55 -24.50
CA PHE A 439 10.21 -7.47 -24.81
C PHE A 439 10.55 -6.22 -23.97
N ASP A 440 11.78 -5.74 -24.12
CA ASP A 440 12.37 -4.67 -23.28
C ASP A 440 11.72 -3.30 -23.50
N GLY A 441 11.14 -3.06 -24.67
CA GLY A 441 10.58 -1.77 -25.06
C GLY A 441 11.62 -0.65 -24.91
N ILE A 442 11.23 0.42 -24.22
CA ILE A 442 12.09 1.59 -23.96
C ILE A 442 13.10 1.38 -22.81
N ALA A 443 13.49 0.12 -22.55
CA ALA A 443 14.44 -0.29 -21.50
C ALA A 443 14.09 0.17 -20.08
N SER A 444 12.80 0.27 -19.74
CA SER A 444 12.35 0.76 -18.42
C SER A 444 12.93 -0.04 -17.24
N GLY A 445 13.21 -1.34 -17.43
CA GLY A 445 13.87 -2.16 -16.41
C GLY A 445 15.37 -1.86 -16.23
N PHE A 446 16.05 -1.31 -17.24
CA PHE A 446 17.42 -0.80 -17.09
C PHE A 446 17.42 0.47 -16.23
N GLN A 447 16.54 1.42 -16.56
CA GLN A 447 16.42 2.67 -15.81
C GLN A 447 16.02 2.43 -14.35
N ALA A 448 15.05 1.55 -14.07
CA ALA A 448 14.65 1.22 -12.70
C ALA A 448 15.78 0.56 -11.88
N LEU A 449 16.60 -0.32 -12.48
CA LEU A 449 17.76 -0.91 -11.79
C LEU A 449 18.86 0.13 -11.52
N LYS A 450 19.05 1.08 -12.43
CA LYS A 450 19.99 2.20 -12.29
C LYS A 450 19.55 3.18 -11.20
N GLU A 451 18.25 3.48 -11.12
CA GLU A 451 17.66 4.32 -10.05
C GLU A 451 17.78 3.65 -8.67
N LEU A 452 17.61 2.34 -8.59
CA LEU A 452 17.84 1.54 -7.38
C LEU A 452 19.33 1.37 -7.00
N GLY A 453 20.26 2.05 -7.69
CA GLY A 453 21.71 1.96 -7.43
C GLY A 453 22.31 0.58 -7.69
N VAL A 454 21.62 -0.31 -8.42
CA VAL A 454 22.06 -1.70 -8.61
C VAL A 454 23.13 -1.77 -9.69
N GLU A 455 24.32 -2.25 -9.33
CA GLU A 455 25.41 -2.42 -10.29
C GLU A 455 25.10 -3.54 -11.28
N ILE A 456 25.04 -3.22 -12.58
CA ILE A 456 24.73 -4.15 -13.67
C ILE A 456 26.03 -4.53 -14.39
N LYS A 457 26.36 -5.83 -14.43
CA LYS A 457 27.54 -6.34 -15.16
C LYS A 457 27.30 -6.45 -16.67
N VAL A 458 26.13 -6.96 -17.04
CA VAL A 458 25.71 -7.26 -18.41
C VAL A 458 24.19 -7.10 -18.47
N TYR A 459 23.70 -6.40 -19.49
CA TYR A 459 22.27 -6.29 -19.77
C TYR A 459 22.00 -6.71 -21.20
N CYS A 460 21.28 -7.83 -21.39
CA CYS A 460 20.85 -8.30 -22.70
C CYS A 460 19.36 -8.03 -22.89
N ALA A 461 18.98 -7.46 -24.02
CA ALA A 461 17.60 -7.04 -24.32
C ALA A 461 17.09 -7.66 -25.63
N SER A 462 16.01 -8.43 -25.56
CA SER A 462 15.27 -8.85 -26.75
C SER A 462 14.18 -7.82 -27.05
N GLU A 463 14.32 -7.13 -28.17
CA GLU A 463 13.35 -6.17 -28.71
C GLU A 463 13.47 -6.15 -30.24
N ILE A 464 12.37 -5.81 -30.91
CA ILE A 464 12.24 -5.72 -32.38
C ILE A 464 11.68 -4.38 -32.85
N ASP A 465 11.11 -3.57 -31.95
CA ASP A 465 10.67 -2.20 -32.27
C ASP A 465 11.88 -1.25 -32.39
N GLU A 466 12.13 -0.76 -33.60
CA GLU A 466 13.24 0.15 -33.90
C GLU A 466 13.17 1.47 -33.13
N GLN A 467 11.96 2.00 -32.87
CA GLN A 467 11.79 3.24 -32.11
C GLN A 467 12.11 3.02 -30.64
N ALA A 468 11.65 1.90 -30.08
CA ALA A 468 11.95 1.51 -28.71
C ALA A 468 13.46 1.28 -28.48
N MET A 469 14.13 0.58 -29.41
CA MET A 469 15.58 0.40 -29.38
C MET A 469 16.35 1.72 -29.56
N GLN A 470 15.85 2.66 -30.37
CA GLN A 470 16.45 4.00 -30.49
C GLN A 470 16.36 4.79 -29.18
N VAL A 471 15.20 4.78 -28.49
CA VAL A 471 15.04 5.41 -27.17
C VAL A 471 16.00 4.79 -26.15
N ALA A 472 16.03 3.46 -26.05
CA ALA A 472 16.96 2.76 -25.14
C ALA A 472 18.43 3.14 -25.41
N LYS A 473 18.83 3.21 -26.68
CA LYS A 473 20.19 3.59 -27.10
C LYS A 473 20.52 5.07 -26.82
N VAL A 474 19.55 5.98 -26.90
CA VAL A 474 19.74 7.39 -26.54
C VAL A 474 19.89 7.57 -25.03
N HIS A 475 19.04 6.93 -24.23
CA HIS A 475 19.04 7.09 -22.76
C HIS A 475 20.14 6.28 -22.05
N HIS A 476 20.63 5.19 -22.64
CA HIS A 476 21.56 4.26 -21.99
C HIS A 476 22.84 3.96 -22.78
N GLY A 477 22.97 4.48 -24.01
CA GLY A 477 24.15 4.33 -24.85
C GLY A 477 24.39 2.87 -25.27
N THR A 478 25.64 2.43 -25.21
CA THR A 478 26.06 1.06 -25.57
C THR A 478 25.98 0.06 -24.39
N LYS A 479 25.31 0.42 -23.28
CA LYS A 479 25.21 -0.44 -22.08
C LYS A 479 24.20 -1.59 -22.22
N ILE A 480 23.37 -1.56 -23.26
CA ILE A 480 22.35 -2.57 -23.56
C ILE A 480 22.80 -3.37 -24.77
N HIS A 481 22.94 -4.69 -24.59
CA HIS A 481 23.24 -5.63 -25.66
C HIS A 481 21.92 -6.13 -26.26
N HIS A 482 21.47 -5.50 -27.35
CA HIS A 482 20.30 -5.96 -28.07
C HIS A 482 20.58 -7.30 -28.76
N ILE A 483 19.71 -8.29 -28.54
CA ILE A 483 19.87 -9.69 -29.03
C ILE A 483 18.78 -10.12 -30.04
N GLY A 484 17.98 -9.17 -30.54
CA GLY A 484 17.01 -9.39 -31.61
C GLY A 484 15.70 -10.06 -31.17
N ASP A 485 15.03 -10.70 -32.13
CA ASP A 485 13.72 -11.35 -31.94
C ASP A 485 13.83 -12.55 -30.99
N ILE A 486 12.95 -12.59 -29.98
CA ILE A 486 12.86 -13.69 -29.00
C ILE A 486 12.73 -15.08 -29.66
N LYS A 487 12.19 -15.15 -30.89
CA LYS A 487 12.05 -16.40 -31.65
C LYS A 487 13.38 -17.01 -32.09
N GLU A 488 14.45 -16.22 -32.16
CA GLU A 488 15.79 -16.64 -32.59
C GLU A 488 16.69 -17.04 -31.40
N ILE A 489 16.23 -16.81 -30.17
CA ILE A 489 16.97 -17.10 -28.95
C ILE A 489 16.90 -18.61 -28.63
N SER A 490 17.92 -19.36 -29.05
CA SER A 490 18.11 -20.77 -28.68
C SER A 490 18.68 -20.93 -27.26
N ARG A 491 18.65 -22.18 -26.72
CA ARG A 491 19.38 -22.54 -25.49
C ARG A 491 20.86 -22.20 -25.63
N ASP A 492 21.45 -22.62 -26.75
CA ASP A 492 22.88 -22.48 -27.00
C ASP A 492 23.30 -21.01 -27.02
N LYS A 493 22.47 -20.12 -27.60
CA LYS A 493 22.68 -18.67 -27.57
C LYS A 493 22.50 -18.10 -26.16
N VAL A 494 21.55 -18.62 -25.39
CA VAL A 494 21.36 -18.31 -23.96
C VAL A 494 22.56 -18.71 -23.10
N GLU A 495 23.26 -19.80 -23.45
CA GLU A 495 24.45 -20.29 -22.75
C GLU A 495 25.72 -19.54 -23.20
N GLU A 496 25.83 -19.17 -24.48
CA GLU A 496 26.89 -18.30 -25.05
C GLU A 496 26.89 -16.91 -24.39
N LEU A 497 25.72 -16.30 -24.22
CA LEU A 497 25.54 -15.04 -23.48
C LEU A 497 25.84 -15.19 -21.96
N GLY A 498 26.03 -16.43 -21.49
CA GLY A 498 26.41 -16.79 -20.13
C GLY A 498 25.27 -16.79 -19.10
N PRO A 499 25.56 -17.10 -17.82
CA PRO A 499 24.55 -17.15 -16.78
C PRO A 499 24.00 -15.76 -16.47
N PHE A 500 22.71 -15.68 -16.17
CA PHE A 500 22.02 -14.46 -15.73
C PHE A 500 21.56 -14.62 -14.28
N ASP A 501 21.61 -13.54 -13.51
CA ASP A 501 21.14 -13.52 -12.10
C ASP A 501 19.67 -13.13 -12.01
N PHE A 502 19.20 -12.32 -12.98
CA PHE A 502 17.85 -11.77 -13.06
C PHE A 502 17.32 -11.84 -14.49
N VAL A 503 16.08 -12.33 -14.65
CA VAL A 503 15.37 -12.35 -15.94
C VAL A 503 13.97 -11.79 -15.75
N PHE A 504 13.54 -10.94 -16.69
CA PHE A 504 12.17 -10.46 -16.75
C PHE A 504 11.71 -10.18 -18.19
N GLY A 505 10.42 -9.93 -18.37
CA GLY A 505 9.86 -9.51 -19.65
C GLY A 505 8.35 -9.28 -19.60
N GLY A 506 7.83 -8.53 -20.57
CA GLY A 506 6.39 -8.17 -20.64
C GLY A 506 5.80 -8.42 -22.02
N SER A 507 5.24 -9.62 -22.24
CA SER A 507 4.77 -10.02 -23.58
C SER A 507 3.61 -9.14 -24.11
N PRO A 508 3.56 -8.81 -25.42
CA PRO A 508 2.58 -7.86 -25.96
C PRO A 508 1.11 -8.28 -25.73
N CYS A 509 0.39 -7.52 -24.90
CA CYS A 509 -0.92 -7.93 -24.38
C CYS A 509 -2.10 -7.72 -25.36
N ASN A 510 -1.86 -7.26 -26.60
CA ASN A 510 -2.91 -6.88 -27.55
C ASN A 510 -3.85 -8.05 -27.91
N ASP A 511 -3.32 -9.26 -28.15
CA ASP A 511 -4.14 -10.46 -28.40
C ASP A 511 -4.65 -11.15 -27.13
N LEU A 512 -4.19 -10.73 -25.95
CA LEU A 512 -4.62 -11.27 -24.65
C LEU A 512 -5.73 -10.41 -23.99
N SER A 513 -5.75 -9.12 -24.30
CA SER A 513 -6.67 -8.15 -23.70
C SER A 513 -8.13 -8.44 -24.05
N ILE A 514 -8.97 -8.63 -23.02
CA ILE A 514 -10.42 -8.82 -23.19
C ILE A 514 -11.07 -7.59 -23.84
N ALA A 515 -10.49 -6.40 -23.65
CA ALA A 515 -10.96 -5.14 -24.24
C ALA A 515 -10.69 -5.04 -25.76
N ASN A 516 -9.82 -5.88 -26.33
CA ASN A 516 -9.68 -6.00 -27.78
C ASN A 516 -10.80 -6.92 -28.32
N PRO A 517 -11.71 -6.42 -29.19
CA PRO A 517 -12.77 -7.24 -29.79
C PRO A 517 -12.24 -8.20 -30.86
N VAL A 518 -11.03 -7.97 -31.39
CA VAL A 518 -10.35 -8.79 -32.42
C VAL A 518 -9.24 -9.67 -31.81
N ARG A 519 -9.24 -9.86 -30.48
CA ARG A 519 -8.22 -10.63 -29.75
C ARG A 519 -8.13 -12.08 -30.26
N ARG A 520 -6.91 -12.55 -30.55
CA ARG A 520 -6.66 -13.93 -31.01
C ARG A 520 -6.41 -14.92 -29.86
N GLY A 521 -6.19 -14.43 -28.64
CA GLY A 521 -5.91 -15.26 -27.46
C GLY A 521 -4.49 -15.80 -27.42
N ILE A 522 -4.16 -16.58 -26.38
CA ILE A 522 -2.79 -17.06 -26.13
C ILE A 522 -2.25 -18.02 -27.21
N CYS A 523 -3.12 -18.77 -27.89
CA CYS A 523 -2.71 -19.77 -28.87
C CYS A 523 -2.46 -19.20 -30.28
N GLU A 524 -2.62 -17.90 -30.50
CA GLU A 524 -2.53 -17.23 -31.80
C GLU A 524 -1.99 -15.78 -31.68
N GLY A 525 -1.66 -15.15 -32.81
CA GLY A 525 -1.17 -13.76 -32.84
C GLY A 525 0.03 -13.50 -31.92
N THR A 526 0.05 -12.34 -31.29
CA THR A 526 1.05 -11.95 -30.28
C THR A 526 0.95 -12.76 -28.99
N GLY A 527 -0.20 -13.40 -28.72
CA GLY A 527 -0.39 -14.26 -27.55
C GLY A 527 0.63 -15.41 -27.48
N ARG A 528 1.06 -15.94 -28.63
CA ARG A 528 2.11 -16.98 -28.72
C ARG A 528 3.48 -16.53 -28.19
N LEU A 529 3.75 -15.24 -28.14
CA LEU A 529 5.03 -14.71 -27.66
C LEU A 529 5.20 -14.95 -26.15
N SER A 530 4.10 -14.98 -25.38
CA SER A 530 4.13 -15.46 -23.99
C SER A 530 4.62 -16.91 -23.92
N LEU A 531 4.07 -17.81 -24.75
CA LEU A 531 4.50 -19.21 -24.83
C LEU A 531 5.97 -19.36 -25.27
N THR A 532 6.50 -18.42 -26.05
CA THR A 532 7.93 -18.38 -26.45
C THR A 532 8.83 -17.97 -25.30
N PHE A 533 8.43 -16.98 -24.51
CA PHE A 533 9.07 -16.61 -23.24
C PHE A 533 9.09 -17.80 -22.26
N PHE A 534 7.96 -18.50 -22.11
CA PHE A 534 7.85 -19.74 -21.34
C PHE A 534 8.75 -20.88 -21.83
N ALA A 535 8.87 -21.07 -23.16
CA ALA A 535 9.77 -22.07 -23.72
C ALA A 535 11.22 -21.74 -23.37
N SER A 536 11.63 -20.49 -23.57
CA SER A 536 12.97 -19.98 -23.25
C SER A 536 13.30 -20.08 -21.75
N PHE A 537 12.32 -19.85 -20.87
CA PHE A 537 12.44 -20.02 -19.43
C PHE A 537 12.78 -21.46 -19.04
N ASN A 538 12.09 -22.45 -19.62
CA ASN A 538 12.32 -23.89 -19.36
C ASN A 538 13.68 -24.42 -19.89
N LEU A 539 14.45 -23.59 -20.60
CA LEU A 539 15.80 -23.97 -21.03
C LEU A 539 16.85 -23.83 -19.93
N ARG A 540 16.55 -23.19 -18.79
CA ARG A 540 17.50 -22.92 -17.69
C ARG A 540 17.26 -23.75 -16.42
N GLY A 541 18.30 -23.84 -15.58
CA GLY A 541 18.31 -24.58 -14.31
C GLY A 541 17.65 -23.83 -13.13
N PRO A 542 17.40 -24.51 -12.00
CA PRO A 542 16.43 -24.08 -10.98
C PRO A 542 16.83 -22.90 -10.06
N ASN A 543 18.02 -22.29 -10.20
CA ASN A 543 18.66 -21.50 -9.15
C ASN A 543 18.82 -19.99 -9.46
N GLN A 544 17.83 -19.33 -10.07
CA GLN A 544 17.88 -17.89 -10.45
C GLN A 544 16.64 -17.11 -9.97
N ASN A 545 16.71 -15.77 -10.03
CA ASN A 545 15.61 -14.87 -9.66
C ASN A 545 14.85 -14.40 -10.91
N TRP A 546 13.51 -14.35 -10.82
CA TRP A 546 12.60 -14.24 -11.95
C TRP A 546 11.47 -13.23 -11.67
N ILE A 547 11.08 -12.47 -12.70
CA ILE A 547 9.78 -11.78 -12.81
C ILE A 547 9.17 -12.09 -14.18
N ASP A 548 7.85 -12.16 -14.28
CA ASP A 548 7.10 -12.11 -15.54
C ASP A 548 6.03 -11.02 -15.44
N LEU A 549 6.04 -10.08 -16.40
CA LEU A 549 5.15 -8.93 -16.53
C LEU A 549 4.05 -9.17 -17.60
N SER A 550 3.81 -10.42 -17.97
CA SER A 550 2.75 -10.83 -18.91
C SER A 550 1.32 -10.67 -18.34
N PHE A 551 0.30 -11.05 -19.11
CA PHE A 551 -1.12 -10.87 -18.73
C PHE A 551 -1.88 -12.21 -18.81
N GLY A 552 -1.91 -12.93 -17.68
CA GLY A 552 -2.26 -14.37 -17.60
C GLY A 552 -1.00 -15.22 -17.79
N PHE A 553 -0.76 -16.30 -17.03
CA PHE A 553 -1.69 -17.39 -16.72
C PHE A 553 -1.42 -18.05 -15.36
N LEU A 554 -2.48 -18.53 -14.71
CA LEU A 554 -2.46 -19.07 -13.33
C LEU A 554 -1.74 -20.43 -13.14
N LYS A 555 -1.40 -21.16 -14.20
CA LYS A 555 -1.09 -22.61 -14.10
C LYS A 555 0.26 -23.08 -14.66
N MET A 556 1.08 -22.18 -15.20
CA MET A 556 2.32 -22.56 -15.90
C MET A 556 3.62 -22.01 -15.29
N LEU A 557 3.53 -21.04 -14.37
CA LEU A 557 4.66 -20.53 -13.57
C LEU A 557 4.80 -21.19 -12.19
N LEU A 558 3.87 -22.10 -11.84
CA LEU A 558 3.77 -22.72 -10.52
C LEU A 558 3.64 -21.72 -9.36
N CYS A 559 3.16 -20.50 -9.62
CA CYS A 559 2.87 -19.47 -8.62
C CYS A 559 1.61 -18.66 -8.98
N ASN A 560 0.95 -18.13 -7.95
CA ASN A 560 -0.16 -17.18 -8.11
C ASN A 560 0.39 -15.78 -8.48
N PRO A 561 -0.34 -14.98 -9.29
CA PRO A 561 0.04 -13.60 -9.55
C PRO A 561 -0.23 -12.68 -8.36
N VAL A 562 0.58 -11.64 -8.22
CA VAL A 562 0.26 -10.43 -7.47
C VAL A 562 -0.44 -9.44 -8.42
N VAL A 563 -1.45 -8.73 -7.96
CA VAL A 563 -2.03 -7.58 -8.68
C VAL A 563 -1.49 -6.30 -8.07
N VAL A 564 -0.76 -5.52 -8.86
CA VAL A 564 -0.39 -4.14 -8.50
C VAL A 564 -1.08 -3.19 -9.47
N ASP A 565 -1.63 -2.09 -8.94
CA ASP A 565 -2.27 -1.04 -9.73
C ASP A 565 -1.50 0.25 -9.52
N ALA A 566 -0.97 0.83 -10.59
CA ALA A 566 -0.13 2.03 -10.50
C ALA A 566 -0.86 3.23 -9.87
N LYS A 567 -2.19 3.20 -9.72
CA LYS A 567 -2.95 4.26 -9.04
C LYS A 567 -2.46 4.56 -7.61
N GLU A 568 -1.81 3.61 -6.93
CA GLU A 568 -1.34 3.79 -5.56
C GLU A 568 -0.05 4.63 -5.50
N ILE A 569 0.68 4.77 -6.62
CA ILE A 569 1.99 5.45 -6.74
C ILE A 569 2.07 6.47 -7.90
N SER A 570 1.02 6.60 -8.71
CA SER A 570 0.98 7.45 -9.92
C SER A 570 -0.44 7.93 -10.22
N PRO A 571 -0.66 8.84 -11.19
CA PRO A 571 -2.00 9.31 -11.55
C PRO A 571 -2.70 8.41 -12.58
N ALA A 572 -2.27 7.16 -12.78
CA ALA A 572 -2.85 6.25 -13.76
C ALA A 572 -3.45 4.98 -13.12
N HIS A 573 -4.70 4.66 -13.48
CA HIS A 573 -5.27 3.35 -13.24
C HIS A 573 -4.65 2.34 -14.21
N ARG A 574 -3.70 1.55 -13.71
CA ARG A 574 -2.90 0.62 -14.51
C ARG A 574 -2.70 -0.68 -13.72
N ALA A 575 -3.80 -1.33 -13.36
CA ALA A 575 -3.78 -2.69 -12.82
C ALA A 575 -3.02 -3.63 -13.76
N ARG A 576 -2.03 -4.33 -13.22
CA ARG A 576 -1.20 -5.33 -13.88
C ARG A 576 -1.04 -6.54 -12.97
N TYR A 577 -0.96 -7.71 -13.58
CA TYR A 577 -0.61 -8.95 -12.90
C TYR A 577 0.91 -9.14 -13.00
N PHE A 578 1.53 -9.59 -11.92
CA PHE A 578 2.96 -9.84 -11.81
C PHE A 578 3.14 -11.27 -11.30
N TRP A 579 3.93 -12.07 -12.02
CA TRP A 579 4.40 -13.37 -11.54
C TRP A 579 5.91 -13.29 -11.30
N GLY A 580 6.47 -14.25 -10.55
CA GLY A 580 7.89 -14.26 -10.23
C GLY A 580 8.18 -14.76 -8.82
N ASN A 581 9.45 -14.62 -8.39
CA ASN A 581 9.92 -15.02 -7.07
C ASN A 581 10.64 -13.91 -6.30
N LEU A 582 10.45 -12.63 -6.69
CA LEU A 582 11.03 -11.50 -5.95
C LEU A 582 10.63 -11.53 -4.46
N PRO A 583 11.60 -11.45 -3.52
CA PRO A 583 11.31 -11.35 -2.10
C PRO A 583 10.36 -10.17 -1.80
N GLY A 584 9.21 -10.46 -1.20
CA GLY A 584 8.22 -9.44 -0.85
C GLY A 584 7.45 -8.82 -2.01
N MET A 585 7.38 -9.47 -3.18
CA MET A 585 6.52 -9.02 -4.30
C MET A 585 5.04 -8.83 -3.90
N ASN A 586 4.57 -9.59 -2.91
CA ASN A 586 3.22 -9.49 -2.33
C ASN A 586 3.01 -8.30 -1.36
N ARG A 587 4.05 -7.49 -1.07
CA ARG A 587 3.94 -6.40 -0.08
C ARG A 587 2.94 -5.33 -0.53
N PRO A 588 2.27 -4.62 0.40
CA PRO A 588 1.45 -3.47 0.03
C PRO A 588 2.30 -2.42 -0.68
N THR A 589 1.78 -1.89 -1.79
CA THR A 589 2.42 -0.79 -2.51
C THR A 589 2.14 0.52 -1.77
N VAL A 590 3.19 1.30 -1.50
CA VAL A 590 3.12 2.57 -0.77
C VAL A 590 3.83 3.64 -1.59
N PRO A 591 3.24 4.84 -1.75
CA PRO A 591 3.88 5.92 -2.48
C PRO A 591 5.07 6.52 -1.73
N LEU A 592 6.11 6.85 -2.47
CA LEU A 592 7.31 7.52 -1.97
C LEU A 592 7.13 9.05 -1.87
N PRO A 593 7.94 9.74 -1.05
CA PRO A 593 8.03 11.19 -1.09
C PRO A 593 8.49 11.65 -2.49
N GLY A 594 7.60 12.30 -3.23
CA GLY A 594 7.83 12.73 -4.63
C GLY A 594 6.85 12.13 -5.64
N ASP A 595 6.19 11.02 -5.31
CA ASP A 595 5.22 10.36 -6.20
C ASP A 595 4.05 11.27 -6.56
N LYS A 596 3.80 11.45 -7.87
CA LYS A 596 2.74 12.30 -8.40
C LYS A 596 1.41 11.56 -8.37
N LEU A 597 0.66 11.71 -7.28
CA LEU A 597 -0.61 10.99 -7.10
C LEU A 597 -1.80 11.66 -7.80
N CYS A 598 -1.72 12.94 -8.19
CA CYS A 598 -2.77 13.63 -8.93
C CYS A 598 -2.29 14.03 -10.33
N LEU A 599 -3.16 13.89 -11.34
CA LEU A 599 -2.85 14.23 -12.73
C LEU A 599 -2.41 15.70 -12.89
N GLN A 600 -2.97 16.59 -12.07
CA GLN A 600 -2.63 18.02 -12.05
C GLN A 600 -1.14 18.28 -11.75
N ASP A 601 -0.49 17.38 -11.00
CA ASP A 601 0.93 17.48 -10.63
C ASP A 601 1.85 17.09 -11.81
N CYS A 602 1.28 16.49 -12.85
CA CYS A 602 1.97 16.02 -14.06
C CYS A 602 1.86 17.02 -15.22
N LEU A 603 0.75 17.77 -15.28
CA LEU A 603 0.50 18.75 -16.35
C LEU A 603 1.58 19.85 -16.40
N GLU A 604 1.76 20.46 -17.56
CA GLU A 604 2.76 21.52 -17.70
C GLU A 604 2.40 22.78 -16.91
N PRO A 605 3.29 23.25 -16.00
CA PRO A 605 3.03 24.43 -15.19
C PRO A 605 2.97 25.69 -16.06
N ASN A 606 2.19 26.68 -15.62
CA ASN A 606 1.99 27.97 -16.29
C ASN A 606 1.34 27.92 -17.69
N CYS A 607 1.07 26.74 -18.27
CA CYS A 607 0.40 26.58 -19.56
C CYS A 607 -1.14 26.72 -19.52
N GLY A 608 -1.72 27.14 -18.39
CA GLY A 608 -3.18 27.29 -18.24
C GLY A 608 -3.97 25.97 -18.30
N ARG A 609 -3.30 24.83 -18.09
CA ARG A 609 -3.84 23.46 -18.19
C ARG A 609 -4.35 22.94 -16.84
N GLN A 610 -5.55 22.38 -16.84
CA GLN A 610 -6.25 21.87 -15.66
C GLN A 610 -6.73 20.43 -15.86
N ALA A 611 -6.50 19.58 -14.86
CA ALA A 611 -6.88 18.18 -14.90
C ALA A 611 -8.37 17.98 -14.56
N LYS A 612 -9.15 17.42 -15.49
CA LYS A 612 -10.58 17.09 -15.25
C LYS A 612 -10.78 15.89 -14.32
N PHE A 613 -9.74 15.09 -14.11
CA PHE A 613 -9.75 13.88 -13.29
C PHE A 613 -8.47 13.80 -12.45
N THR A 614 -8.59 13.34 -11.21
CA THR A 614 -7.42 13.08 -10.34
C THR A 614 -6.51 11.99 -10.91
N LYS A 615 -7.08 11.02 -11.63
CA LYS A 615 -6.35 9.91 -12.28
C LYS A 615 -6.98 9.53 -13.62
N VAL A 616 -6.16 9.10 -14.58
CA VAL A 616 -6.59 8.63 -15.91
C VAL A 616 -6.79 7.11 -15.97
N GLN A 617 -7.68 6.64 -16.86
CA GLN A 617 -7.95 5.21 -17.09
C GLN A 617 -7.04 4.56 -18.16
N THR A 618 -6.44 5.37 -19.03
CA THR A 618 -5.60 4.91 -20.16
C THR A 618 -4.46 5.89 -20.38
N LEU A 619 -3.23 5.40 -20.51
CA LEU A 619 -2.08 6.13 -21.03
C LEU A 619 -1.80 5.62 -22.45
N THR A 620 -1.83 6.51 -23.44
CA THR A 620 -1.68 6.19 -24.87
C THR A 620 -1.64 7.48 -25.69
N THR A 621 -0.84 7.51 -26.76
CA THR A 621 -0.80 8.62 -27.73
C THR A 621 -2.05 8.70 -28.62
N ASN A 622 -2.89 7.65 -28.66
CA ASN A 622 -4.13 7.68 -29.43
C ASN A 622 -5.23 8.41 -28.66
N ALA A 623 -5.54 9.64 -29.08
CA ALA A 623 -6.57 10.51 -28.49
C ALA A 623 -7.92 9.81 -28.23
N ASN A 624 -8.39 8.96 -29.16
CA ASN A 624 -9.66 8.23 -29.01
C ASN A 624 -9.62 7.19 -27.86
N SER A 625 -8.44 6.64 -27.57
CA SER A 625 -8.22 5.68 -26.48
C SER A 625 -7.88 6.36 -25.15
N MET A 626 -7.52 7.65 -25.17
CA MET A 626 -7.34 8.50 -23.98
C MET A 626 -8.65 9.10 -23.46
N LEU A 627 -9.79 8.86 -24.12
CA LEU A 627 -11.10 9.31 -23.67
C LEU A 627 -11.53 8.66 -22.36
N GLN A 628 -11.92 9.50 -21.40
CA GLN A 628 -12.30 9.14 -20.04
C GLN A 628 -13.82 8.98 -19.89
N THR A 629 -14.23 7.99 -19.09
CA THR A 629 -15.63 7.65 -18.76
C THR A 629 -16.48 7.20 -19.98
N LYS A 630 -17.70 6.70 -19.70
CA LYS A 630 -18.69 6.37 -20.75
C LYS A 630 -19.19 7.59 -21.56
N LYS A 631 -18.85 8.82 -21.16
CA LYS A 631 -19.22 10.04 -21.87
C LYS A 631 -18.19 10.50 -22.91
N GLY A 632 -17.01 9.86 -22.99
CA GLY A 632 -15.98 10.22 -23.96
C GLY A 632 -15.38 11.60 -23.71
N LEU A 633 -14.93 11.87 -22.48
CA LEU A 633 -14.38 13.19 -22.09
C LEU A 633 -12.85 13.16 -22.15
N PHE A 634 -12.22 14.22 -22.65
CA PHE A 634 -10.77 14.35 -22.58
C PHE A 634 -10.27 14.56 -21.14
N PRO A 635 -9.04 14.14 -20.79
CA PRO A 635 -8.54 14.21 -19.42
C PRO A 635 -8.17 15.61 -18.94
N VAL A 636 -7.85 16.53 -19.87
CA VAL A 636 -7.36 17.88 -19.59
C VAL A 636 -8.30 18.93 -20.20
N GLN A 637 -8.34 20.10 -19.57
CA GLN A 637 -8.84 21.33 -20.15
C GLN A 637 -7.73 22.37 -20.17
N PHE A 638 -7.72 23.29 -21.13
CA PHE A 638 -6.82 24.43 -21.13
C PHE A 638 -7.56 25.74 -21.41
N THR A 639 -7.05 26.81 -20.80
CA THR A 639 -7.52 28.17 -21.06
C THR A 639 -6.78 28.70 -22.29
N ALA A 640 -7.49 28.91 -23.40
CA ALA A 640 -6.91 29.55 -24.57
C ALA A 640 -6.79 31.07 -24.38
N SER A 641 -6.03 31.74 -25.27
CA SER A 641 -5.77 33.20 -25.21
C SER A 641 -7.01 34.07 -25.41
N ASP A 642 -8.12 33.49 -25.85
CA ASP A 642 -9.46 34.10 -25.93
C ASP A 642 -10.29 33.92 -24.65
N GLY A 643 -9.68 33.37 -23.59
CA GLY A 643 -10.34 33.05 -22.31
C GLY A 643 -11.22 31.79 -22.36
N GLN A 644 -11.38 31.15 -23.52
CA GLN A 644 -12.24 29.98 -23.65
C GLN A 644 -11.57 28.72 -23.11
N GLN A 645 -12.34 27.93 -22.36
CA GLN A 645 -11.93 26.61 -21.89
C GLN A 645 -12.11 25.56 -23.00
N LYS A 646 -11.01 24.96 -23.44
CA LYS A 646 -10.99 23.97 -24.53
C LYS A 646 -10.44 22.64 -24.03
N ASP A 647 -10.96 21.54 -24.55
CA ASP A 647 -10.60 20.18 -24.14
C ASP A 647 -9.36 19.69 -24.88
N ASP A 648 -8.46 18.97 -24.19
CA ASP A 648 -7.21 18.47 -24.77
C ASP A 648 -6.76 17.12 -24.17
N ILE A 649 -5.95 16.41 -24.94
CA ILE A 649 -5.21 15.22 -24.49
C ILE A 649 -4.03 15.62 -23.59
N LEU A 650 -3.45 14.63 -22.91
CA LEU A 650 -2.12 14.78 -22.29
C LEU A 650 -1.08 14.96 -23.39
N TRP A 651 -0.15 15.89 -23.19
CA TRP A 651 1.05 16.00 -24.00
C TRP A 651 2.04 14.88 -23.63
N ILE A 652 3.02 14.60 -24.51
CA ILE A 652 3.96 13.49 -24.30
C ILE A 652 4.74 13.67 -22.98
N THR A 653 5.22 14.88 -22.69
CA THR A 653 5.90 15.23 -21.44
C THR A 653 5.02 15.16 -20.20
N GLU A 654 3.70 15.21 -20.34
CA GLU A 654 2.71 15.03 -19.25
C GLU A 654 2.32 13.55 -19.06
N MET A 655 2.60 12.70 -20.05
CA MET A 655 2.38 11.25 -20.05
C MET A 655 3.63 10.46 -19.61
N GLU A 656 4.80 11.09 -19.69
CA GLU A 656 6.08 10.64 -19.12
C GLU A 656 6.21 10.89 -17.61
N ARG A 657 5.26 11.63 -17.00
CA ARG A 657 5.21 12.04 -15.59
C ARG A 657 4.13 11.29 -14.79
#